data_AF-A0A2D4VGI4-F1
#
_entry.id   AF-A0A2D4VGI4-F1
#
_cell.length_a   1.000
_cell.length_b   1.000
_cell.length_c   1.000
_cell.angle_alpha   90.00
_cell.angle_beta   90.00
_cell.angle_gamma   90.00
#
_symmetry.space_group_name_H-M   'P 1'
#
loop_
_entity.id
_entity.type
_entity.pdbx_description
1 polymer ?
#
loop_
_entity_poly.entity_id
_entity_poly.type
_entity_poly.pdbx_seq_one_letter_code
_entity_poly.pdbx_strand_id
1 'polypeptide(L)'
;MKDVVPTVAPNVARIQSLTHRYGDNAALEDVSLNIPAGCMAGLIGPDGVGKSTLLAILAGVRQIQSGKVSVLDGDMRNRAHRSRCHIRIAYMPQGLGKNLYPTLSVEENLDFFGRLFGLSAEARRERIDELLTATGLAPFPDRAVGALSGGMKQKLGLCCALIHDPDLLILDEPTTGVDPLSRRQFWDLIDRIRARRRQMSVLVATAYMEEADRFDWLAAMDDGHILATGTPEDVRRAGGHETLEAAFIALLPEEKRRHHHTVTVPPRHSDGGTAAIEAKGLTRRFGDFVAVDDVSFRIEPGEIFGFLGSNGCGKTTTMKMLTGLLPVSEGEAKLFGNPLDARDMATRRRVGYMSQSFSLYSELTVRQNLELHAELFHIPLEKREARVAEMLQSFDLAHVEHSRPEALPLGIRQRLQLAVAVIHNPEILILDEPTSGVDPIARDQFWQYLIDLSRRDGVTIFLSTHFMNEAERCDRVSLMHAGRVLAVGDPHALAAQRGEETLEEAFVDWLREAAQLPEFENALTSDAPDDLPVETSAATTPRTGRRHFSPRRLWAYTRREAIELLRDPVRLSFALMGPLILLITLGYGISFDVEDIPYAAYDQDHSLESRTLLEGFEGSRYFKQMPAITGPAERYRRLKSNDITLAIEIPSDFGRDLIGGRQPEVALLVNGSNPFRAETAIGYAEAIIAQYAQRLRPPGAVATATPYTIETRFLYNQAFKSVYSIVPGGYMLLMILIPAIMTAVGVVREKELGSIANFRATPVTRLEFLLGKQLPYVALAFASFLTLLLMGRFLFHVPVSGSLTALLTGGLLYVSAATAFGLVVSSFVQSQIAALFATAIIAVTPAINFSGMLTPVSSLEGASRYIGKLFPSSWFQQISTGSVTKGLGFADLWQNHVALAAFVVGFLFLARLALRKQEK
;
A
#
# COMPACT_ATOMS: atom_id res chain seq x y z
N MET A 1 -12.77 -58.33 33.65
CA MET A 1 -11.87 -57.83 32.58
C MET A 1 -12.69 -57.58 31.33
N LYS A 2 -13.05 -56.32 31.09
CA LYS A 2 -13.37 -55.78 29.78
C LYS A 2 -12.58 -54.48 29.70
N ASP A 3 -11.57 -54.49 28.85
CA ASP A 3 -10.67 -53.37 28.61
C ASP A 3 -11.48 -52.14 28.20
N VAL A 4 -11.46 -51.13 29.05
CA VAL A 4 -11.89 -49.78 28.70
C VAL A 4 -10.76 -49.20 27.87
N VAL A 5 -10.87 -49.35 26.54
CA VAL A 5 -10.05 -48.61 25.59
C VAL A 5 -10.29 -47.13 25.86
N PRO A 6 -9.25 -46.32 26.17
CA PRO A 6 -9.44 -44.89 26.36
C PRO A 6 -9.89 -44.29 25.04
N THR A 7 -11.12 -43.76 25.00
CA THR A 7 -11.64 -43.00 23.86
C THR A 7 -10.77 -41.76 23.67
N VAL A 8 -9.89 -41.82 22.66
CA VAL A 8 -9.04 -40.72 22.21
C VAL A 8 -9.93 -39.50 21.91
N ALA A 9 -9.66 -38.37 22.54
CA ALA A 9 -10.36 -37.12 22.26
C ALA A 9 -10.32 -36.81 20.75
N PRO A 10 -11.42 -36.31 20.14
CA PRO A 10 -11.41 -35.95 18.72
C PRO A 10 -10.35 -34.86 18.45
N ASN A 11 -9.66 -34.95 17.31
CA ASN A 11 -8.65 -33.96 16.91
C ASN A 11 -9.30 -32.91 16.00
N VAL A 12 -9.06 -31.63 16.26
CA VAL A 12 -9.55 -30.54 15.39
C VAL A 12 -8.76 -30.47 14.08
N ALA A 13 -7.49 -30.83 14.13
CA ALA A 13 -6.62 -30.93 12.97
C ALA A 13 -5.67 -32.14 13.06
N ARG A 14 -5.41 -32.78 11.91
CA ARG A 14 -4.38 -33.82 11.76
C ARG A 14 -3.50 -33.49 10.56
N ILE A 15 -2.20 -33.50 10.79
CA ILE A 15 -1.16 -33.21 9.82
C ILE A 15 -0.28 -34.46 9.71
N GLN A 16 0.01 -34.89 8.49
CA GLN A 16 0.87 -36.06 8.21
C GLN A 16 1.90 -35.68 7.14
N SER A 17 3.18 -35.78 7.50
CA SER A 17 4.34 -35.58 6.63
C SER A 17 4.26 -34.30 5.79
N LEU A 18 3.95 -33.17 6.44
CA LEU A 18 3.79 -31.88 5.78
C LEU A 18 5.15 -31.20 5.60
N THR A 19 5.56 -31.03 4.33
CA THR A 19 6.72 -30.22 3.96
C THR A 19 6.26 -29.01 3.14
N HIS A 20 6.81 -27.83 3.46
CA HIS A 20 6.54 -26.57 2.77
C HIS A 20 7.83 -25.75 2.62
N ARG A 21 8.12 -25.29 1.40
CA ARG A 21 9.34 -24.53 1.06
C ARG A 21 9.04 -23.20 0.38
N TYR A 22 9.85 -22.19 0.68
CA TYR A 22 9.89 -20.87 0.03
C TYR A 22 11.23 -20.71 -0.70
N GLY A 23 11.25 -20.94 -2.01
CA GLY A 23 12.52 -21.03 -2.73
C GLY A 23 13.36 -22.16 -2.14
N ASP A 24 14.58 -21.83 -1.70
CA ASP A 24 15.50 -22.80 -1.08
C ASP A 24 15.23 -23.01 0.42
N ASN A 25 14.49 -22.11 1.07
CA ASN A 25 14.24 -22.17 2.52
C ASN A 25 13.08 -23.12 2.86
N ALA A 26 13.30 -24.09 3.74
CA ALA A 26 12.26 -24.99 4.23
C ALA A 26 11.57 -24.41 5.46
N ALA A 27 10.30 -24.04 5.31
CA ALA A 27 9.51 -23.54 6.44
C ALA A 27 8.90 -24.66 7.27
N LEU A 28 8.64 -25.83 6.68
CA LEU A 28 8.15 -27.03 7.34
C LEU A 28 8.86 -28.25 6.72
N GLU A 29 9.36 -29.16 7.55
CA GLU A 29 10.05 -30.38 7.12
C GLU A 29 9.42 -31.61 7.79
N ASP A 30 8.69 -32.41 7.01
CA ASP A 30 8.04 -33.67 7.44
C ASP A 30 7.19 -33.57 8.73
N VAL A 31 6.51 -32.44 8.92
CA VAL A 31 5.73 -32.18 10.13
C VAL A 31 4.55 -33.13 10.22
N SER A 32 4.46 -33.87 11.32
CA SER A 32 3.32 -34.72 11.66
C SER A 32 2.80 -34.34 13.04
N LEU A 33 1.52 -33.95 13.13
CA LEU A 33 0.95 -33.35 14.32
C LEU A 33 -0.55 -33.63 14.42
N ASN A 34 -1.01 -33.95 15.63
CA ASN A 34 -2.43 -34.14 15.95
C ASN A 34 -2.82 -33.10 17.01
N ILE A 35 -3.71 -32.19 16.64
CA ILE A 35 -4.15 -31.11 17.53
C ILE A 35 -5.51 -31.50 18.15
N PRO A 36 -5.64 -31.57 19.48
CA PRO A 36 -6.89 -31.92 20.15
C PRO A 36 -7.99 -30.88 19.91
N ALA A 37 -9.26 -31.31 19.91
CA ALA A 37 -10.41 -30.44 19.79
C ALA A 37 -10.95 -29.97 21.15
N GLY A 38 -11.64 -28.83 21.16
CA GLY A 38 -12.31 -28.26 22.34
C GLY A 38 -11.38 -27.61 23.36
N CYS A 39 -10.10 -27.50 23.05
CA CYS A 39 -9.09 -26.93 23.94
C CYS A 39 -8.44 -25.66 23.32
N MET A 40 -7.67 -24.94 24.14
CA MET A 40 -6.73 -23.92 23.69
C MET A 40 -5.38 -24.59 23.44
N ALA A 41 -5.00 -24.67 22.17
CA ALA A 41 -3.77 -25.28 21.69
C ALA A 41 -2.77 -24.20 21.27
N GLY A 42 -1.50 -24.34 21.65
CA GLY A 42 -0.42 -23.43 21.28
C GLY A 42 0.62 -24.05 20.36
N LEU A 43 1.07 -23.29 19.37
CA LEU A 43 2.32 -23.50 18.65
C LEU A 43 3.34 -22.51 19.21
N ILE A 44 4.38 -23.04 19.85
CA ILE A 44 5.45 -22.23 20.46
C ILE A 44 6.75 -22.41 19.70
N GLY A 45 7.52 -21.34 19.62
CA GLY A 45 8.86 -21.35 19.03
C GLY A 45 9.27 -19.97 18.51
N PRO A 46 10.55 -19.81 18.14
CA PRO A 46 11.09 -18.57 17.56
C PRO A 46 10.36 -18.08 16.31
N ASP A 47 10.62 -16.84 15.92
CA ASP A 47 10.12 -16.29 14.67
C ASP A 47 10.78 -16.97 13.47
N GLY A 48 10.01 -17.19 12.41
CA GLY A 48 10.53 -17.82 11.19
C GLY A 48 10.59 -19.36 11.21
N VAL A 49 10.34 -20.03 12.34
CA VAL A 49 10.40 -21.51 12.43
C VAL A 49 9.27 -22.24 11.69
N GLY A 50 8.29 -21.51 11.15
CA GLY A 50 7.20 -22.08 10.35
C GLY A 50 5.80 -22.05 10.99
N LYS A 51 5.65 -21.50 12.21
CA LYS A 51 4.35 -21.41 12.94
C LYS A 51 3.23 -20.82 12.07
N SER A 52 3.42 -19.61 11.56
CA SER A 52 2.44 -18.91 10.71
C SER A 52 2.19 -19.64 9.38
N THR A 53 3.19 -20.34 8.84
CA THR A 53 3.03 -21.18 7.64
C THR A 53 2.11 -22.36 7.93
N LEU A 54 2.28 -23.04 9.06
CA LEU A 54 1.41 -24.14 9.50
C LEU A 54 -0.02 -23.63 9.75
N LEU A 55 -0.19 -22.53 10.47
CA LEU A 55 -1.50 -21.93 10.72
C LEU A 55 -2.23 -21.52 9.43
N ALA A 56 -1.54 -20.89 8.49
CA ALA A 56 -2.11 -20.49 7.21
C ALA A 56 -2.54 -21.70 6.35
N ILE A 57 -1.83 -22.82 6.45
CA ILE A 57 -2.21 -24.09 5.80
C ILE A 57 -3.46 -24.67 6.44
N LEU A 58 -3.53 -24.69 7.79
CA LEU A 58 -4.69 -25.17 8.55
C LEU A 58 -5.94 -24.32 8.31
N ALA A 59 -5.77 -23.00 8.18
CA ALA A 59 -6.85 -22.08 7.81
C ALA A 59 -7.30 -22.20 6.35
N GLY A 60 -6.55 -22.94 5.51
CA GLY A 60 -6.83 -23.06 4.07
C GLY A 60 -6.46 -21.81 3.25
N VAL A 61 -5.72 -20.87 3.84
CA VAL A 61 -5.23 -19.63 3.21
C VAL A 61 -4.00 -19.90 2.35
N ARG A 62 -3.18 -20.88 2.74
CA ARG A 62 -1.96 -21.30 2.04
C ARG A 62 -2.16 -22.66 1.36
N GLN A 63 -1.48 -22.87 0.24
CA GLN A 63 -1.57 -24.13 -0.51
C GLN A 63 -0.69 -25.21 0.14
N ILE A 64 -1.24 -26.42 0.23
CA ILE A 64 -0.49 -27.61 0.64
C ILE A 64 0.42 -28.03 -0.53
N GLN A 65 1.73 -28.05 -0.30
CA GLN A 65 2.73 -28.46 -1.29
C GLN A 65 2.93 -29.99 -1.26
N SER A 66 3.14 -30.57 -0.08
CA SER A 66 3.29 -32.01 0.17
C SER A 66 2.53 -32.43 1.44
N GLY A 67 2.48 -33.73 1.76
CA GLY A 67 1.77 -34.22 2.96
C GLY A 67 0.24 -34.17 2.91
N LYS A 68 -0.40 -34.64 3.98
CA LYS A 68 -1.86 -34.64 4.15
C LYS A 68 -2.25 -33.77 5.33
N VAL A 69 -3.29 -32.96 5.14
CA VAL A 69 -3.82 -32.07 6.18
C VAL A 69 -5.33 -32.19 6.22
N SER A 70 -5.86 -32.64 7.35
CA SER A 70 -7.30 -32.68 7.62
C SER A 70 -7.66 -31.73 8.75
N VAL A 71 -8.69 -30.91 8.56
CA VAL A 71 -9.19 -29.95 9.55
C VAL A 71 -10.72 -30.05 9.60
N LEU A 72 -11.29 -30.07 10.81
CA LEU A 72 -12.72 -30.28 11.04
C LEU A 72 -13.26 -31.52 10.28
N ASP A 73 -12.57 -32.66 10.48
CA ASP A 73 -12.89 -33.98 9.91
C ASP A 73 -12.89 -34.12 8.38
N GLY A 74 -12.16 -33.26 7.66
CA GLY A 74 -11.99 -33.45 6.22
C GLY A 74 -10.71 -32.88 5.64
N ASP A 75 -10.36 -33.38 4.45
CA ASP A 75 -9.13 -33.04 3.74
C ASP A 75 -9.15 -31.61 3.18
N MET A 76 -8.16 -30.80 3.55
CA MET A 76 -8.00 -29.41 3.13
C MET A 76 -7.55 -29.27 1.68
N ARG A 77 -7.03 -30.33 1.03
CA ARG A 77 -6.79 -30.36 -0.43
C ARG A 77 -8.10 -30.32 -1.20
N ASN A 78 -9.16 -30.95 -0.68
CA ASN A 78 -10.48 -30.95 -1.31
C ASN A 78 -11.09 -29.55 -1.30
N ARG A 79 -11.27 -28.97 -2.50
CA ARG A 79 -11.83 -27.62 -2.68
C ARG A 79 -13.23 -27.46 -2.08
N ALA A 80 -14.09 -28.49 -2.17
CA ALA A 80 -15.44 -28.43 -1.64
C ALA A 80 -15.44 -28.45 -0.10
N HIS A 81 -14.55 -29.23 0.51
CA HIS A 81 -14.37 -29.24 1.96
C HIS A 81 -13.83 -27.90 2.46
N ARG A 82 -12.73 -27.42 1.87
CA ARG A 82 -12.13 -26.14 2.20
C ARG A 82 -13.11 -24.97 2.12
N SER A 83 -13.99 -24.96 1.10
CA SER A 83 -15.05 -23.93 0.99
C SER A 83 -16.08 -23.98 2.11
N ARG A 84 -16.36 -25.16 2.70
CA ARG A 84 -17.21 -25.29 3.90
C ARG A 84 -16.46 -24.86 5.17
N CYS A 85 -15.15 -25.08 5.24
CA CYS A 85 -14.35 -24.65 6.38
C CYS A 85 -14.26 -23.11 6.49
N HIS A 86 -14.31 -22.35 5.39
CA HIS A 86 -14.24 -20.88 5.43
C HIS A 86 -15.35 -20.18 6.24
N ILE A 87 -16.44 -20.87 6.61
CA ILE A 87 -17.48 -20.33 7.51
C ILE A 87 -17.41 -20.92 8.93
N ARG A 88 -16.52 -21.90 9.15
CA ARG A 88 -16.33 -22.60 10.44
C ARG A 88 -14.97 -22.28 11.08
N ILE A 89 -14.03 -21.77 10.29
CA ILE A 89 -12.70 -21.38 10.73
C ILE A 89 -12.58 -19.86 10.65
N ALA A 90 -12.26 -19.24 11.78
CA ALA A 90 -11.81 -17.86 11.83
C ALA A 90 -10.28 -17.82 11.85
N TYR A 91 -9.69 -16.96 11.03
CA TYR A 91 -8.23 -16.80 10.95
C TYR A 91 -7.85 -15.34 11.13
N MET A 92 -7.04 -15.08 12.16
CA MET A 92 -6.44 -13.78 12.44
C MET A 92 -4.94 -13.88 12.11
N PRO A 93 -4.47 -13.26 11.01
CA PRO A 93 -3.08 -13.32 10.58
C PRO A 93 -2.16 -12.49 11.48
N GLN A 94 -0.86 -12.84 11.49
CA GLN A 94 0.17 -12.11 12.22
C GLN A 94 0.27 -10.63 11.81
N GLY A 95 0.24 -9.75 12.82
CA GLY A 95 0.51 -8.32 12.70
C GLY A 95 -0.68 -7.42 13.03
N LEU A 96 -0.40 -6.31 13.72
CA LEU A 96 -1.38 -5.39 14.26
C LEU A 96 -2.30 -4.81 13.17
N GLY A 97 -3.56 -5.26 13.17
CA GLY A 97 -4.62 -4.73 12.30
C GLY A 97 -4.51 -5.14 10.82
N LYS A 98 -3.69 -6.13 10.45
CA LYS A 98 -3.61 -6.61 9.05
C LYS A 98 -4.92 -7.22 8.54
N ASN A 99 -5.79 -7.68 9.44
CA ASN A 99 -7.15 -8.13 9.13
C ASN A 99 -8.19 -7.00 9.11
N LEU A 100 -7.83 -5.76 9.41
CA LEU A 100 -8.76 -4.63 9.49
C LEU A 100 -8.58 -3.65 8.34
N TYR A 101 -9.59 -2.82 8.12
CA TYR A 101 -9.57 -1.72 7.16
C TYR A 101 -9.37 -0.39 7.90
N PRO A 102 -8.18 0.25 7.81
CA PRO A 102 -7.81 1.39 8.65
C PRO A 102 -8.72 2.62 8.49
N THR A 103 -9.29 2.80 7.30
CA THR A 103 -10.15 3.93 6.92
C THR A 103 -11.61 3.75 7.33
N LEU A 104 -12.00 2.54 7.71
CA LEU A 104 -13.33 2.23 8.22
C LEU A 104 -13.39 2.44 9.73
N SER A 105 -14.57 2.71 10.26
CA SER A 105 -14.85 2.72 11.70
C SER A 105 -14.83 1.31 12.29
N VAL A 106 -14.85 1.24 13.63
CA VAL A 106 -15.02 -0.01 14.39
C VAL A 106 -16.27 -0.76 13.91
N GLU A 107 -17.42 -0.08 13.89
CA GLU A 107 -18.69 -0.67 13.46
C GLU A 107 -18.68 -1.06 11.98
N GLU A 108 -18.11 -0.24 11.10
CA GLU A 108 -18.05 -0.53 9.66
C GLU A 108 -17.22 -1.78 9.34
N ASN A 109 -16.14 -2.01 10.09
CA ASN A 109 -15.37 -3.25 9.96
C ASN A 109 -16.24 -4.47 10.32
N LEU A 110 -16.93 -4.42 11.46
CA LEU A 110 -17.81 -5.51 11.88
C LEU A 110 -19.00 -5.70 10.93
N ASP A 111 -19.64 -4.62 10.47
CA ASP A 111 -20.72 -4.68 9.47
C ASP A 111 -20.23 -5.36 8.17
N PHE A 112 -19.02 -5.05 7.72
CA PHE A 112 -18.40 -5.68 6.57
C PHE A 112 -18.24 -7.19 6.76
N PHE A 113 -17.58 -7.63 7.84
CA PHE A 113 -17.38 -9.07 8.09
C PHE A 113 -18.71 -9.80 8.30
N GLY A 114 -19.65 -9.22 9.04
CA GLY A 114 -20.96 -9.82 9.25
C GLY A 114 -21.72 -10.06 7.93
N ARG A 115 -21.60 -9.15 6.95
CA ARG A 115 -22.14 -9.35 5.60
C ARG A 115 -21.42 -10.45 4.82
N LEU A 116 -20.10 -10.56 4.96
CA LEU A 116 -19.31 -11.60 4.27
C LEU A 116 -19.75 -13.01 4.69
N PHE A 117 -20.01 -13.19 5.98
CA PHE A 117 -20.48 -14.46 6.54
C PHE A 117 -22.00 -14.66 6.43
N GLY A 118 -22.73 -13.65 5.96
CA GLY A 118 -24.13 -13.77 5.55
C GLY A 118 -25.16 -13.52 6.66
N LEU A 119 -24.77 -12.89 7.77
CA LEU A 119 -25.69 -12.50 8.84
C LEU A 119 -26.77 -11.53 8.34
N SER A 120 -27.99 -11.68 8.85
CA SER A 120 -29.09 -10.76 8.57
C SER A 120 -28.79 -9.36 9.14
N ALA A 121 -29.55 -8.34 8.73
CA ALA A 121 -29.34 -6.98 9.23
C ALA A 121 -29.67 -6.82 10.73
N GLU A 122 -30.55 -7.66 11.27
CA GLU A 122 -30.92 -7.69 12.68
C GLU A 122 -29.87 -8.46 13.49
N ALA A 123 -29.63 -9.73 13.14
CA ALA A 123 -28.63 -10.57 13.81
C ALA A 123 -27.23 -9.94 13.79
N ARG A 124 -26.87 -9.23 12.72
CA ARG A 124 -25.58 -8.52 12.66
C ARG A 124 -25.52 -7.35 13.62
N ARG A 125 -26.59 -6.58 13.81
CA ARG A 125 -26.62 -5.46 14.76
C ARG A 125 -26.48 -5.97 16.18
N GLU A 126 -27.31 -6.95 16.54
CA GLU A 126 -27.25 -7.61 17.85
C GLU A 126 -25.85 -8.18 18.13
N ARG A 127 -25.27 -8.89 17.16
CA ARG A 127 -23.92 -9.47 17.32
C ARG A 127 -22.82 -8.41 17.42
N ILE A 128 -22.96 -7.29 16.71
CA ILE A 128 -22.03 -6.15 16.81
C ILE A 128 -22.10 -5.57 18.23
N ASP A 129 -23.29 -5.27 18.73
CA ASP A 129 -23.48 -4.67 20.05
C ASP A 129 -22.97 -5.57 21.17
N GLU A 130 -23.21 -6.88 21.07
CA GLU A 130 -22.68 -7.88 22.00
C GLU A 130 -21.15 -7.89 22.01
N LEU A 131 -20.51 -7.94 20.84
CA LEU A 131 -19.05 -7.99 20.72
C LEU A 131 -18.40 -6.68 21.17
N LEU A 132 -19.00 -5.53 20.85
CA LEU A 132 -18.49 -4.23 21.29
C LEU A 132 -18.57 -4.08 22.80
N THR A 133 -19.67 -4.53 23.42
CA THR A 133 -19.82 -4.53 24.88
C THR A 133 -18.81 -5.46 25.53
N ALA A 134 -18.71 -6.71 25.06
CA ALA A 134 -17.80 -7.71 25.63
C ALA A 134 -16.32 -7.34 25.55
N THR A 135 -15.94 -6.47 24.59
CA THR A 135 -14.54 -6.06 24.36
C THR A 135 -14.23 -4.65 24.86
N GLY A 136 -15.20 -3.94 25.42
CA GLY A 136 -15.03 -2.54 25.87
C GLY A 136 -14.85 -1.55 24.71
N LEU A 137 -15.26 -1.91 23.50
CA LEU A 137 -15.20 -1.05 22.31
C LEU A 137 -16.52 -0.29 22.06
N ALA A 138 -17.57 -0.56 22.84
CA ALA A 138 -18.87 0.10 22.77
C ALA A 138 -18.84 1.65 22.81
N PRO A 139 -17.89 2.32 23.51
CA PRO A 139 -17.78 3.78 23.46
C PRO A 139 -17.22 4.36 22.15
N PHE A 140 -16.65 3.52 21.26
CA PHE A 140 -15.89 3.97 20.09
C PHE A 140 -16.38 3.40 18.73
N PRO A 141 -17.70 3.23 18.47
CA PRO A 141 -18.21 2.56 17.27
C PRO A 141 -17.85 3.30 15.97
N ASP A 142 -17.85 4.63 16.01
CA ASP A 142 -17.57 5.50 14.87
C ASP A 142 -16.08 5.84 14.68
N ARG A 143 -15.23 5.45 15.64
CA ARG A 143 -13.81 5.76 15.60
C ARG A 143 -13.13 4.98 14.48
N ALA A 144 -12.40 5.67 13.61
CA ALA A 144 -11.62 5.05 12.54
C ALA A 144 -10.56 4.10 13.11
N VAL A 145 -10.41 2.91 12.51
CA VAL A 145 -9.46 1.89 12.97
C VAL A 145 -8.02 2.41 12.98
N GLY A 146 -7.63 3.26 12.03
CA GLY A 146 -6.31 3.88 12.00
C GLY A 146 -5.96 4.63 13.29
N ALA A 147 -6.95 5.19 13.98
CA ALA A 147 -6.81 5.98 15.21
C ALA A 147 -6.93 5.16 16.51
N LEU A 148 -7.08 3.84 16.43
CA LEU A 148 -7.12 2.94 17.58
C LEU A 148 -5.71 2.57 18.07
N SER A 149 -5.57 2.30 19.37
CA SER A 149 -4.33 1.73 19.94
C SER A 149 -4.10 0.29 19.44
N GLY A 150 -2.89 -0.23 19.59
CA GLY A 150 -2.56 -1.61 19.19
C GLY A 150 -3.48 -2.65 19.86
N GLY A 151 -3.68 -2.56 21.17
CA GLY A 151 -4.59 -3.44 21.92
C GLY A 151 -6.04 -3.33 21.44
N MET A 152 -6.54 -2.11 21.18
CA MET A 152 -7.89 -1.92 20.61
C MET A 152 -8.03 -2.53 19.21
N LYS A 153 -6.99 -2.41 18.36
CA LYS A 153 -6.97 -3.06 17.03
C LYS A 153 -7.03 -4.58 17.16
N GLN A 154 -6.31 -5.20 18.09
CA GLN A 154 -6.38 -6.65 18.29
C GLN A 154 -7.74 -7.10 18.83
N LYS A 155 -8.33 -6.38 19.78
CA LYS A 155 -9.69 -6.64 20.26
C LYS A 155 -10.71 -6.56 19.13
N LEU A 156 -10.64 -5.54 18.28
CA LEU A 156 -11.52 -5.43 17.11
C LEU A 156 -11.26 -6.55 16.09
N GLY A 157 -9.98 -6.89 15.86
CA GLY A 157 -9.59 -8.03 15.01
C GLY A 157 -10.23 -9.34 15.47
N LEU A 158 -10.24 -9.57 16.79
CA LEU A 158 -10.90 -10.70 17.42
C LEU A 158 -12.43 -10.63 17.26
N CYS A 159 -13.07 -9.47 17.45
CA CYS A 159 -14.50 -9.29 17.18
C CYS A 159 -14.85 -9.64 15.73
N CYS A 160 -14.08 -9.16 14.76
CA CYS A 160 -14.26 -9.48 13.35
C CYS A 160 -14.11 -10.98 13.06
N ALA A 161 -13.19 -11.66 13.76
CA ALA A 161 -13.01 -13.11 13.67
C ALA A 161 -14.20 -13.88 14.26
N LEU A 162 -14.79 -13.39 15.35
CA LEU A 162 -15.86 -14.06 16.10
C LEU A 162 -17.28 -13.75 15.62
N ILE A 163 -17.45 -12.73 14.77
CA ILE A 163 -18.78 -12.26 14.35
C ILE A 163 -19.67 -13.34 13.72
N HIS A 164 -19.05 -14.40 13.19
CA HIS A 164 -19.72 -15.49 12.49
C HIS A 164 -19.67 -16.83 13.21
N ASP A 165 -19.29 -16.84 14.50
CA ASP A 165 -19.45 -18.00 15.35
C ASP A 165 -18.66 -19.25 14.91
N PRO A 166 -17.31 -19.17 14.83
CA PRO A 166 -16.48 -20.26 14.32
C PRO A 166 -16.40 -21.47 15.28
N ASP A 167 -16.14 -22.65 14.71
CA ASP A 167 -15.80 -23.88 15.44
C ASP A 167 -14.30 -23.93 15.80
N LEU A 168 -13.45 -23.35 14.95
CA LEU A 168 -12.01 -23.24 15.12
C LEU A 168 -11.57 -21.80 14.94
N LEU A 169 -11.03 -21.21 16.01
CA LEU A 169 -10.41 -19.89 15.99
C LEU A 169 -8.88 -20.04 15.91
N ILE A 170 -8.28 -19.55 14.84
CA ILE A 170 -6.85 -19.56 14.62
C ILE A 170 -6.30 -18.14 14.81
N LEU A 171 -5.40 -17.96 15.77
CA LEU A 171 -4.76 -16.71 16.13
C LEU A 171 -3.25 -16.81 15.89
N ASP A 172 -2.75 -16.11 14.89
CA ASP A 172 -1.33 -16.08 14.56
C ASP A 172 -0.68 -14.88 15.26
N GLU A 173 -0.02 -15.12 16.39
CA GLU A 173 0.67 -14.10 17.21
C GLU A 173 -0.22 -12.88 17.53
N PRO A 174 -1.39 -13.11 18.19
CA PRO A 174 -2.43 -12.10 18.36
C PRO A 174 -2.04 -10.93 19.30
N THR A 175 -1.02 -11.12 20.11
CA THR A 175 -0.62 -10.22 21.21
C THR A 175 0.76 -9.60 21.00
N THR A 176 1.42 -9.89 19.88
CA THR A 176 2.71 -9.28 19.51
C THR A 176 2.55 -7.77 19.38
N GLY A 177 3.42 -7.03 20.09
CA GLY A 177 3.38 -5.56 20.12
C GLY A 177 2.16 -4.98 20.85
N VAL A 178 1.53 -5.74 21.76
CA VAL A 178 0.49 -5.27 22.68
C VAL A 178 1.08 -5.16 24.09
N ASP A 179 0.69 -4.12 24.84
CA ASP A 179 1.14 -3.92 26.21
C ASP A 179 0.63 -5.02 27.17
N PRO A 180 1.34 -5.31 28.29
CA PRO A 180 1.00 -6.42 29.19
C PRO A 180 -0.45 -6.41 29.67
N LEU A 181 -0.99 -5.25 30.02
CA LEU A 181 -2.36 -5.11 30.50
C LEU A 181 -3.38 -5.42 29.40
N SER A 182 -3.21 -4.83 28.22
CA SER A 182 -4.07 -5.12 27.06
C SER A 182 -3.98 -6.59 26.63
N ARG A 183 -2.82 -7.23 26.77
CA ARG A 183 -2.62 -8.67 26.52
C ARG A 183 -3.40 -9.52 27.51
N ARG A 184 -3.31 -9.24 28.82
CA ARG A 184 -4.09 -9.94 29.86
C ARG A 184 -5.59 -9.84 29.57
N GLN A 185 -6.07 -8.63 29.27
CA GLN A 185 -7.46 -8.38 28.89
C GLN A 185 -7.89 -9.15 27.63
N PHE A 186 -6.99 -9.30 26.66
CA PHE A 186 -7.24 -10.08 25.44
C PHE A 186 -7.48 -11.56 25.77
N TRP A 187 -6.63 -12.16 26.61
CA TRP A 187 -6.77 -13.56 27.02
C TRP A 187 -7.99 -13.79 27.90
N ASP A 188 -8.28 -12.90 28.85
CA ASP A 188 -9.47 -13.02 29.71
C ASP A 188 -10.77 -12.95 28.88
N LEU A 189 -10.77 -12.17 27.79
CA LEU A 189 -11.87 -12.15 26.83
C LEU A 189 -12.01 -13.50 26.09
N ILE A 190 -10.91 -14.09 25.62
CA ILE A 190 -10.93 -15.43 24.98
C ILE A 190 -11.49 -16.47 25.96
N ASP A 191 -11.05 -16.44 27.22
CA ASP A 191 -11.51 -17.37 28.25
C ASP A 191 -13.02 -17.22 28.50
N ARG A 192 -13.55 -16.00 28.57
CA ARG A 192 -15.01 -15.75 28.66
C ARG A 192 -15.77 -16.30 27.45
N ILE A 193 -15.24 -16.12 26.25
CA ILE A 193 -15.88 -16.63 25.02
C ILE A 193 -15.87 -18.17 25.00
N ARG A 194 -14.75 -18.80 25.38
CA ARG A 194 -14.63 -20.26 25.49
C ARG A 194 -15.54 -20.83 26.57
N ALA A 195 -15.69 -20.15 27.71
CA ALA A 195 -16.60 -20.58 28.78
C ALA A 195 -18.04 -20.71 28.27
N ARG A 196 -18.49 -19.76 27.42
CA ARG A 196 -19.79 -19.79 26.75
C ARG A 196 -19.86 -20.84 25.63
N ARG A 197 -18.73 -21.22 25.03
CA ARG A 197 -18.64 -22.16 23.89
C ARG A 197 -17.58 -23.23 24.09
N ARG A 198 -17.85 -24.17 24.99
CA ARG A 198 -16.92 -25.27 25.31
C ARG A 198 -16.50 -26.16 24.12
N GLN A 199 -17.24 -26.13 23.01
CA GLN A 199 -16.92 -26.89 21.80
C GLN A 199 -15.94 -26.15 20.86
N MET A 200 -15.74 -24.84 21.02
CA MET A 200 -14.84 -24.06 20.17
C MET A 200 -13.38 -24.43 20.47
N SER A 201 -12.61 -24.75 19.44
CA SER A 201 -11.17 -24.96 19.54
C SER A 201 -10.44 -23.67 19.25
N VAL A 202 -9.43 -23.33 20.04
CA VAL A 202 -8.59 -22.14 19.81
C VAL A 202 -7.18 -22.60 19.53
N LEU A 203 -6.61 -22.21 18.40
CA LEU A 203 -5.23 -22.53 18.03
C LEU A 203 -4.44 -21.22 17.94
N VAL A 204 -3.41 -21.09 18.76
CA VAL A 204 -2.62 -19.88 18.89
C VAL A 204 -1.18 -20.16 18.48
N ALA A 205 -0.57 -19.31 17.66
CA ALA A 205 0.89 -19.21 17.60
C ALA A 205 1.35 -18.09 18.54
N THR A 206 2.32 -18.38 19.39
CA THR A 206 2.91 -17.35 20.26
C THR A 206 4.42 -17.57 20.39
N ALA A 207 5.15 -16.47 20.49
CA ALA A 207 6.55 -16.45 20.89
C ALA A 207 6.71 -16.15 22.40
N TYR A 208 5.60 -15.95 23.13
CA TYR A 208 5.58 -15.66 24.56
C TYR A 208 5.27 -16.92 25.37
N MET A 209 6.26 -17.42 26.10
CA MET A 209 6.13 -18.66 26.87
C MET A 209 5.16 -18.51 28.05
N GLU A 210 5.10 -17.33 28.67
CA GLU A 210 4.10 -16.99 29.70
C GLU A 210 2.66 -17.12 29.20
N GLU A 211 2.39 -16.77 27.94
CA GLU A 211 1.07 -16.99 27.35
C GLU A 211 0.80 -18.47 27.14
N ALA A 212 1.82 -19.20 26.67
CA ALA A 212 1.73 -20.62 26.41
C ALA A 212 1.48 -21.45 27.66
N ASP A 213 1.92 -20.99 28.84
CA ASP A 213 1.64 -21.65 30.12
C ASP A 213 0.14 -21.70 30.47
N ARG A 214 -0.69 -20.81 29.90
CA ARG A 214 -2.15 -20.83 30.06
C ARG A 214 -2.85 -21.84 29.15
N PHE A 215 -2.14 -22.45 28.20
CA PHE A 215 -2.77 -23.28 27.17
C PHE A 215 -2.97 -24.72 27.64
N ASP A 216 -4.04 -25.35 27.16
CA ASP A 216 -4.40 -26.73 27.51
C ASP A 216 -3.44 -27.75 26.85
N TRP A 217 -2.87 -27.38 25.70
CA TRP A 217 -1.97 -28.23 24.90
C TRP A 217 -0.98 -27.37 24.11
N LEU A 218 0.25 -27.85 23.95
CA LEU A 218 1.34 -27.18 23.26
C LEU A 218 2.02 -28.11 22.25
N ALA A 219 2.53 -27.50 21.18
CA ALA A 219 3.51 -28.08 20.28
C ALA A 219 4.69 -27.12 20.11
N ALA A 220 5.86 -27.54 20.61
CA ALA A 220 7.12 -26.85 20.48
C ALA A 220 7.72 -27.10 19.10
N MET A 221 8.13 -26.04 18.43
CA MET A 221 8.59 -26.09 17.05
C MET A 221 9.89 -25.30 16.85
N ASP A 222 10.82 -25.85 16.07
CA ASP A 222 12.06 -25.18 15.65
C ASP A 222 12.44 -25.62 14.23
N ASP A 223 12.89 -24.67 13.39
CA ASP A 223 13.29 -24.87 11.98
C ASP A 223 12.44 -25.88 11.20
N GLY A 224 11.12 -25.71 11.22
CA GLY A 224 10.22 -26.58 10.47
C GLY A 224 9.96 -27.96 11.08
N HIS A 225 10.45 -28.24 12.29
CA HIS A 225 10.31 -29.53 12.99
C HIS A 225 9.57 -29.39 14.33
N ILE A 226 8.85 -30.45 14.73
CA ILE A 226 8.20 -30.53 16.04
C ILE A 226 9.16 -31.16 17.05
N LEU A 227 9.46 -30.45 18.13
CA LEU A 227 10.36 -30.88 19.19
C LEU A 227 9.65 -31.69 20.27
N ALA A 228 8.50 -31.19 20.73
CA ALA A 228 7.71 -31.80 21.79
C ALA A 228 6.23 -31.41 21.65
N THR A 229 5.34 -32.27 22.14
CA THR A 229 3.89 -32.02 22.17
C THR A 229 3.29 -32.54 23.46
N GLY A 230 2.32 -31.84 24.04
CA GLY A 230 1.64 -32.29 25.26
C GLY A 230 1.05 -31.12 26.04
N THR A 231 0.74 -31.32 27.31
CA THR A 231 0.42 -30.20 28.22
C THR A 231 1.67 -29.35 28.50
N PRO A 232 1.53 -28.11 29.02
CA PRO A 232 2.71 -27.33 29.45
C PRO A 232 3.60 -28.08 30.44
N GLU A 233 3.03 -28.89 31.32
CA GLU A 233 3.79 -29.75 32.24
C GLU A 233 4.57 -30.86 31.51
N ASP A 234 4.00 -31.44 30.46
CA ASP A 234 4.70 -32.45 29.66
C ASP A 234 5.88 -31.85 28.90
N VAL A 235 5.75 -30.62 28.39
CA VAL A 235 6.85 -29.89 27.74
C VAL A 235 7.94 -29.53 28.75
N ARG A 236 7.56 -29.05 29.95
CA ARG A 236 8.51 -28.83 31.06
C ARG A 236 9.27 -30.08 31.44
N ARG A 237 8.56 -31.21 31.59
CA ARG A 237 9.15 -32.52 31.91
C ARG A 237 10.09 -33.00 30.81
N ALA A 238 9.76 -32.77 29.53
CA ALA A 238 10.61 -33.12 28.40
C ALA A 238 11.92 -32.30 28.38
N GLY A 239 11.85 -31.00 28.72
CA GLY A 239 13.03 -30.13 28.82
C GLY A 239 13.81 -30.24 30.12
N GLY A 240 13.21 -30.73 31.21
CA GLY A 240 13.87 -30.92 32.51
C GLY A 240 14.03 -29.64 33.35
N HIS A 241 13.22 -28.61 33.12
CA HIS A 241 13.29 -27.32 33.81
C HIS A 241 11.93 -26.87 34.35
N GLU A 242 11.94 -25.98 35.36
CA GLU A 242 10.72 -25.48 36.01
C GLU A 242 9.95 -24.46 35.16
N THR A 243 10.64 -23.64 34.36
CA THR A 243 9.99 -22.67 33.47
C THR A 243 9.84 -23.25 32.06
N LEU A 244 8.74 -22.90 31.38
CA LEU A 244 8.48 -23.37 30.02
C LEU A 244 9.54 -22.87 29.02
N GLU A 245 10.04 -21.65 29.23
CA GLU A 245 11.12 -21.07 28.41
C GLU A 245 12.43 -21.86 28.52
N ALA A 246 12.89 -22.14 29.74
CA ALA A 246 14.11 -22.94 29.93
C ALA A 246 13.94 -24.37 29.40
N ALA A 247 12.76 -24.96 29.57
CA ALA A 247 12.45 -26.28 29.03
C ALA A 247 12.46 -26.29 27.49
N PHE A 248 11.89 -25.26 26.85
CA PHE A 248 11.94 -25.11 25.39
C PHE A 248 13.37 -24.97 24.89
N ILE A 249 14.19 -24.12 25.54
CA ILE A 249 15.60 -23.93 25.19
C ILE A 249 16.38 -25.24 25.30
N ALA A 250 16.13 -26.03 26.34
CA ALA A 250 16.77 -27.33 26.53
C ALA A 250 16.43 -28.36 25.43
N LEU A 251 15.23 -28.25 24.83
CA LEU A 251 14.76 -29.11 23.73
C LEU A 251 15.34 -28.75 22.37
N LEU A 252 15.97 -27.57 22.20
CA LEU A 252 16.56 -27.15 20.93
C LEU A 252 17.75 -28.03 20.52
N PRO A 253 18.13 -28.04 19.23
CA PRO A 253 19.36 -28.70 18.78
C PRO A 253 20.61 -28.20 19.52
N GLU A 254 21.60 -29.08 19.73
CA GLU A 254 22.82 -28.77 20.51
C GLU A 254 23.60 -27.57 19.94
N GLU A 255 23.63 -27.43 18.61
CA GLU A 255 24.30 -26.34 17.90
C GLU A 255 23.78 -24.95 18.28
N LYS A 256 22.45 -24.83 18.45
CA LYS A 256 21.79 -23.59 18.90
C LYS A 256 21.94 -23.38 20.40
N ARG A 257 21.95 -24.46 21.19
CA ARG A 257 22.19 -24.40 22.65
C ARG A 257 23.61 -23.96 23.01
N ARG A 258 24.63 -24.36 22.24
CA ARG A 258 26.05 -24.04 22.52
C ARG A 258 26.36 -22.55 22.59
N HIS A 259 25.54 -21.72 21.95
CA HIS A 259 25.71 -20.26 21.92
C HIS A 259 24.80 -19.54 22.92
N HIS A 260 23.88 -20.26 23.56
CA HIS A 260 22.95 -19.70 24.53
C HIS A 260 23.50 -19.86 25.95
N HIS A 261 23.71 -18.74 26.62
CA HIS A 261 24.06 -18.67 28.03
C HIS A 261 23.07 -17.75 28.72
N THR A 262 22.68 -18.09 29.96
CA THR A 262 21.81 -17.23 30.77
C THR A 262 22.48 -15.87 30.93
N VAL A 263 21.81 -14.82 30.47
CA VAL A 263 22.34 -13.46 30.49
C VAL A 263 22.24 -12.92 31.92
N THR A 264 23.37 -12.86 32.61
CA THR A 264 23.47 -12.22 33.93
C THR A 264 24.15 -10.87 33.78
N VAL A 265 23.48 -9.81 34.25
CA VAL A 265 24.01 -8.44 34.20
C VAL A 265 24.98 -8.24 35.36
N PRO A 266 26.29 -8.03 35.11
CA PRO A 266 27.24 -7.77 36.17
C PRO A 266 26.89 -6.43 36.86
N PRO A 267 27.09 -6.31 38.19
CA PRO A 267 26.82 -5.08 38.89
C PRO A 267 27.69 -3.94 38.35
N ARG A 268 27.10 -2.74 38.22
CA ARG A 268 27.79 -1.54 37.77
C ARG A 268 28.73 -1.00 38.85
N HIS A 269 29.92 -0.54 38.45
CA HIS A 269 30.77 0.31 39.29
C HIS A 269 30.32 1.77 39.15
N SER A 270 29.84 2.38 40.26
CA SER A 270 29.31 3.75 40.25
C SER A 270 30.33 4.76 40.74
N ASP A 271 30.93 5.54 39.83
CA ASP A 271 31.94 6.55 40.17
C ASP A 271 31.37 7.95 40.51
N GLY A 272 30.04 8.09 40.61
CA GLY A 272 29.41 9.35 41.08
C GLY A 272 29.59 10.57 40.17
N GLY A 273 29.78 10.36 38.86
CA GLY A 273 30.01 11.41 37.86
C GLY A 273 28.78 12.27 37.51
N THR A 274 28.96 13.17 36.53
CA THR A 274 27.86 13.96 35.94
C THR A 274 26.91 13.05 35.15
N ALA A 275 25.60 13.30 35.27
CA ALA A 275 24.57 12.55 34.54
C ALA A 275 24.83 12.55 33.04
N ALA A 276 24.69 11.39 32.41
CA ALA A 276 24.73 11.27 30.96
C ALA A 276 23.48 11.89 30.33
N ILE A 277 22.31 11.63 30.92
CA ILE A 277 21.01 12.17 30.50
C ILE A 277 20.29 12.71 31.74
N GLU A 278 19.79 13.94 31.66
CA GLU A 278 18.94 14.54 32.69
C GLU A 278 17.67 15.14 32.04
N ALA A 279 16.50 14.70 32.51
CA ALA A 279 15.19 15.21 32.11
C ALA A 279 14.52 15.87 33.33
N LYS A 280 14.10 17.12 33.20
CA LYS A 280 13.41 17.90 34.24
C LYS A 280 12.11 18.47 33.71
N GLY A 281 11.00 17.96 34.21
CA GLY A 281 9.64 18.40 33.88
C GLY A 281 9.35 18.43 32.38
N LEU A 282 9.84 17.43 31.64
CA LEU A 282 9.66 17.38 30.20
C LEU A 282 8.18 17.20 29.84
N THR A 283 7.66 18.13 29.06
CA THR A 283 6.28 18.13 28.58
C THR A 283 6.25 18.32 27.06
N ARG A 284 5.35 17.58 26.40
CA ARG A 284 5.10 17.69 24.96
C ARG A 284 3.61 17.78 24.65
N ARG A 285 3.22 18.88 23.99
CA ARG A 285 1.85 19.12 23.51
C ARG A 285 1.76 19.07 21.98
N PHE A 286 0.73 18.43 21.45
CA PHE A 286 0.36 18.38 20.04
C PHE A 286 -1.06 18.91 19.86
N GLY A 287 -1.18 20.22 19.60
CA GLY A 287 -2.48 20.88 19.71
C GLY A 287 -3.03 20.72 21.13
N ASP A 288 -4.24 20.17 21.24
CA ASP A 288 -4.91 19.95 22.54
C ASP A 288 -4.46 18.66 23.26
N PHE A 289 -3.69 17.78 22.59
CA PHE A 289 -3.26 16.51 23.16
C PHE A 289 -1.89 16.63 23.86
N VAL A 290 -1.83 16.29 25.15
CA VAL A 290 -0.58 16.21 25.91
C VAL A 290 -0.04 14.78 25.84
N ALA A 291 1.09 14.59 25.14
CA ALA A 291 1.67 13.27 24.92
C ALA A 291 2.67 12.87 26.02
N VAL A 292 3.30 13.86 26.66
CA VAL A 292 4.24 13.71 27.77
C VAL A 292 3.96 14.87 28.72
N ASP A 293 3.83 14.58 30.01
CA ASP A 293 3.38 15.51 31.05
C ASP A 293 4.30 15.42 32.27
N ASP A 294 5.14 16.45 32.47
CA ASP A 294 6.04 16.62 33.62
C ASP A 294 6.98 15.43 33.91
N VAL A 295 7.63 14.91 32.88
CA VAL A 295 8.53 13.75 33.02
C VAL A 295 9.91 14.17 33.53
N SER A 296 10.32 13.59 34.67
CA SER A 296 11.62 13.84 35.30
C SER A 296 12.35 12.55 35.64
N PHE A 297 13.60 12.43 35.19
CA PHE A 297 14.52 11.34 35.55
C PHE A 297 15.98 11.70 35.25
N ARG A 298 16.90 10.94 35.84
CA ARG A 298 18.35 11.10 35.66
C ARG A 298 19.01 9.74 35.45
N ILE A 299 19.87 9.67 34.44
CA ILE A 299 20.62 8.47 34.02
C ILE A 299 22.12 8.74 34.20
N GLU A 300 22.77 7.87 34.95
CA GLU A 300 24.20 7.93 35.27
C GLU A 300 25.07 7.30 34.17
N PRO A 301 26.35 7.68 34.07
CA PRO A 301 27.28 7.06 33.13
C PRO A 301 27.39 5.54 33.30
N GLY A 302 27.35 4.82 32.18
CA GLY A 302 27.46 3.36 32.12
C GLY A 302 26.22 2.60 32.63
N GLU A 303 25.15 3.31 32.98
CA GLU A 303 23.87 2.72 33.41
C GLU A 303 23.09 2.17 32.19
N ILE A 304 22.49 1.00 32.35
CA ILE A 304 21.44 0.49 31.47
C ILE A 304 20.09 0.87 32.09
N PHE A 305 19.48 1.93 31.58
CA PHE A 305 18.22 2.47 32.07
C PHE A 305 17.05 2.05 31.18
N GLY A 306 16.09 1.34 31.76
CA GLY A 306 14.87 0.91 31.09
C GLY A 306 13.74 1.93 31.19
N PHE A 307 13.12 2.25 30.07
CA PHE A 307 11.90 3.05 29.99
C PHE A 307 10.72 2.11 29.73
N LEU A 308 10.08 1.66 30.80
CA LEU A 308 8.99 0.69 30.76
C LEU A 308 7.63 1.40 30.75
N GLY A 309 6.75 1.01 29.85
CA GLY A 309 5.42 1.61 29.79
C GLY A 309 4.54 0.99 28.71
N SER A 310 3.24 1.26 28.79
CA SER A 310 2.27 0.80 27.78
C SER A 310 2.47 1.48 26.42
N ASN A 311 1.85 0.94 25.38
CA ASN A 311 1.88 1.56 24.06
C ASN A 311 1.12 2.88 24.07
N GLY A 312 1.75 3.93 23.54
CA GLY A 312 1.17 5.28 23.53
C GLY A 312 1.29 6.04 24.85
N CYS A 313 2.02 5.52 25.86
CA CYS A 313 2.22 6.24 27.11
C CYS A 313 3.21 7.41 27.04
N GLY A 314 3.89 7.62 25.91
CA GLY A 314 4.83 8.73 25.69
C GLY A 314 6.30 8.34 25.50
N LYS A 315 6.68 7.04 25.58
CA LYS A 315 8.08 6.56 25.48
C LYS A 315 8.87 7.12 24.30
N THR A 316 8.43 6.82 23.08
CA THR A 316 9.04 7.30 21.84
C THR A 316 9.02 8.82 21.74
N THR A 317 7.99 9.49 22.27
CA THR A 317 7.90 10.95 22.30
C THR A 317 8.99 11.55 23.18
N THR A 318 9.18 11.00 24.39
CA THR A 318 10.26 11.38 25.31
C THR A 318 11.64 11.12 24.69
N MET A 319 11.85 9.97 24.06
CA MET A 319 13.12 9.66 23.37
C MET A 319 13.40 10.62 22.20
N LYS A 320 12.39 10.96 21.41
CA LYS A 320 12.51 11.94 20.31
C LYS A 320 12.83 13.35 20.84
N MET A 321 12.31 13.71 22.02
CA MET A 321 12.70 14.95 22.69
C MET A 321 14.16 14.90 23.12
N LEU A 322 14.60 13.82 23.76
CA LEU A 322 15.98 13.67 24.26
C LEU A 322 17.04 13.54 23.15
N THR A 323 16.64 13.11 21.95
CA THR A 323 17.51 13.09 20.75
C THR A 323 17.45 14.41 19.95
N GLY A 324 16.59 15.34 20.33
CA GLY A 324 16.38 16.61 19.63
C GLY A 324 15.69 16.47 18.27
N LEU A 325 15.02 15.33 18.02
CA LEU A 325 14.17 15.10 16.85
C LEU A 325 12.78 15.74 17.01
N LEU A 326 12.39 16.02 18.25
CA LEU A 326 11.13 16.68 18.60
C LEU A 326 11.39 17.80 19.63
N PRO A 327 10.87 19.01 19.43
CA PRO A 327 11.07 20.08 20.40
C PRO A 327 10.25 19.84 21.68
N VAL A 328 10.87 20.15 22.82
CA VAL A 328 10.23 20.18 24.14
C VAL A 328 9.25 21.36 24.19
N SER A 329 8.04 21.15 24.73
CA SER A 329 7.08 22.24 24.93
C SER A 329 7.36 23.01 26.23
N GLU A 330 7.60 22.29 27.32
CA GLU A 330 7.96 22.83 28.64
C GLU A 330 8.98 21.87 29.30
N GLY A 331 9.81 22.40 30.21
CA GLY A 331 10.87 21.64 30.87
C GLY A 331 12.25 21.77 30.23
N GLU A 332 13.22 21.03 30.76
CA GLU A 332 14.62 21.06 30.32
C GLU A 332 15.18 19.64 30.15
N ALA A 333 15.88 19.40 29.03
CA ALA A 333 16.65 18.19 28.78
C ALA A 333 18.13 18.54 28.70
N LYS A 334 19.00 17.75 29.36
CA LYS A 334 20.45 17.88 29.29
C LYS A 334 21.11 16.58 28.88
N LEU A 335 22.14 16.69 28.05
CA LEU A 335 23.06 15.61 27.70
C LEU A 335 24.47 15.99 28.15
N PHE A 336 25.15 15.09 28.86
CA PHE A 336 26.49 15.34 29.41
C PHE A 336 26.57 16.64 30.25
N GLY A 337 25.50 16.97 30.98
CA GLY A 337 25.37 18.19 31.79
C GLY A 337 25.04 19.48 31.01
N ASN A 338 25.01 19.45 29.67
CA ASN A 338 24.69 20.61 28.84
C ASN A 338 23.24 20.57 28.34
N PRO A 339 22.52 21.71 28.27
CA PRO A 339 21.19 21.76 27.65
C PRO A 339 21.20 21.23 26.23
N LEU A 340 20.17 20.46 25.89
CA LEU A 340 20.02 19.88 24.57
C LEU A 340 19.73 20.97 23.52
N ASP A 341 20.63 21.15 22.55
CA ASP A 341 20.41 21.98 21.36
C ASP A 341 20.37 21.09 20.10
N ALA A 342 19.26 21.17 19.36
CA ALA A 342 19.08 20.44 18.10
C ALA A 342 20.06 20.85 16.99
N ARG A 343 20.78 21.97 17.15
CA ARG A 343 21.81 22.46 16.20
C ARG A 343 23.22 22.00 16.55
N ASP A 344 23.43 21.43 17.74
CA ASP A 344 24.74 20.97 18.17
C ASP A 344 25.08 19.59 17.61
N MET A 345 25.73 19.59 16.44
CA MET A 345 26.22 18.37 15.79
C MET A 345 27.34 17.69 16.57
N ALA A 346 28.09 18.39 17.42
CA ALA A 346 29.17 17.78 18.20
C ALA A 346 28.60 16.84 19.26
N THR A 347 27.56 17.26 19.97
CA THR A 347 26.85 16.40 20.93
C THR A 347 26.16 15.22 20.23
N ARG A 348 25.53 15.44 19.07
CA ARG A 348 24.88 14.36 18.30
C ARG A 348 25.83 13.27 17.82
N ARG A 349 27.07 13.62 17.45
CA ARG A 349 28.11 12.65 17.09
C ARG A 349 28.53 11.75 18.25
N ARG A 350 28.17 12.08 19.49
CA ARG A 350 28.46 11.28 20.70
C ARG A 350 27.29 10.38 21.10
N VAL A 351 26.16 10.47 20.40
CA VAL A 351 24.93 9.71 20.69
C VAL A 351 24.66 8.73 19.55
N GLY A 352 24.44 7.46 19.89
CA GLY A 352 23.87 6.45 19.01
C GLY A 352 22.35 6.42 19.20
N TYR A 353 21.60 6.31 18.10
CA TYR A 353 20.14 6.22 18.16
C TYR A 353 19.63 5.10 17.26
N MET A 354 18.81 4.22 17.84
CA MET A 354 18.09 3.17 17.15
C MET A 354 16.59 3.45 17.28
N SER A 355 15.94 3.77 16.16
CA SER A 355 14.49 4.00 16.12
C SER A 355 13.70 2.70 16.01
N GLN A 356 12.45 2.73 16.49
CA GLN A 356 11.49 1.62 16.41
C GLN A 356 11.23 1.17 14.95
N SER A 357 11.10 2.12 14.01
CA SER A 357 11.09 1.81 12.58
C SER A 357 12.53 1.66 12.08
N PHE A 358 12.80 0.67 11.25
CA PHE A 358 14.14 0.44 10.70
C PHE A 358 14.76 1.70 10.10
N SER A 359 15.95 2.05 10.56
CA SER A 359 16.76 3.16 10.06
C SER A 359 17.75 2.76 8.95
N LEU A 360 17.65 1.51 8.48
CA LEU A 360 18.55 0.95 7.46
C LEU A 360 18.04 1.23 6.04
N TYR A 361 18.96 1.34 5.10
CA TYR A 361 18.62 1.40 3.68
C TYR A 361 18.41 -0.03 3.15
N SER A 362 17.16 -0.38 2.85
CA SER A 362 16.74 -1.71 2.40
C SER A 362 17.43 -2.19 1.12
N GLU A 363 17.79 -1.26 0.24
CA GLU A 363 18.38 -1.51 -1.07
C GLU A 363 19.88 -1.81 -1.01
N LEU A 364 20.53 -1.36 0.06
CA LEU A 364 21.97 -1.54 0.32
C LEU A 364 22.21 -2.86 1.06
N THR A 365 23.36 -3.48 0.83
CA THR A 365 23.80 -4.67 1.59
C THR A 365 24.16 -4.32 3.04
N VAL A 366 24.32 -5.34 3.89
CA VAL A 366 24.81 -5.18 5.28
C VAL A 366 26.10 -4.37 5.31
N ARG A 367 27.11 -4.77 4.53
CA ARG A 367 28.38 -4.06 4.42
C ARG A 367 28.21 -2.61 3.93
N GLN A 368 27.43 -2.41 2.88
CA GLN A 368 27.20 -1.06 2.34
C GLN A 368 26.48 -0.13 3.33
N ASN A 369 25.57 -0.66 4.16
CA ASN A 369 24.95 0.11 5.23
C ASN A 369 26.00 0.55 6.27
N LEU A 370 26.92 -0.34 6.68
CA LEU A 370 28.00 0.00 7.61
C LEU A 370 28.96 1.03 7.01
N GLU A 371 29.39 0.83 5.76
CA GLU A 371 30.31 1.75 5.05
C GLU A 371 29.70 3.15 4.90
N LEU A 372 28.42 3.24 4.52
CA LEU A 372 27.70 4.51 4.42
C LEU A 372 27.63 5.23 5.77
N HIS A 373 27.29 4.54 6.85
CA HIS A 373 27.21 5.17 8.17
C HIS A 373 28.59 5.58 8.70
N ALA A 374 29.63 4.77 8.47
CA ALA A 374 31.01 5.17 8.77
C ALA A 374 31.40 6.47 8.04
N GLU A 375 30.96 6.64 6.79
CA GLU A 375 31.16 7.88 6.03
C GLU A 375 30.36 9.06 6.59
N LEU A 376 29.07 8.87 6.89
CA LEU A 376 28.19 9.91 7.44
C LEU A 376 28.66 10.42 8.81
N PHE A 377 29.25 9.56 9.63
CA PHE A 377 29.87 9.93 10.92
C PHE A 377 31.31 10.42 10.80
N HIS A 378 31.83 10.59 9.57
CA HIS A 378 33.17 11.08 9.28
C HIS A 378 34.30 10.27 9.90
N ILE A 379 34.16 8.94 9.97
CA ILE A 379 35.26 8.06 10.34
C ILE A 379 36.37 8.23 9.28
N PRO A 380 37.64 8.44 9.67
CA PRO A 380 38.75 8.60 8.72
C PRO A 380 38.86 7.42 7.76
N LEU A 381 39.10 7.70 6.47
CA LEU A 381 39.10 6.68 5.40
C LEU A 381 39.99 5.47 5.73
N GLU A 382 41.17 5.73 6.30
CA GLU A 382 42.17 4.73 6.73
C GLU A 382 41.66 3.77 7.83
N LYS A 383 40.66 4.19 8.61
CA LYS A 383 40.08 3.41 9.72
C LYS A 383 38.74 2.77 9.36
N ARG A 384 38.10 3.19 8.27
CA ARG A 384 36.74 2.74 7.90
C ARG A 384 36.70 1.24 7.70
N GLU A 385 37.63 0.68 6.92
CA GLU A 385 37.65 -0.75 6.62
C GLU A 385 37.82 -1.59 7.90
N ALA A 386 38.78 -1.23 8.75
CA ALA A 386 39.00 -1.89 10.03
C ALA A 386 37.76 -1.82 10.93
N ARG A 387 37.10 -0.65 11.01
CA ARG A 387 35.89 -0.48 11.81
C ARG A 387 34.70 -1.27 11.27
N VAL A 388 34.51 -1.31 9.96
CA VAL A 388 33.45 -2.12 9.33
C VAL A 388 33.70 -3.60 9.58
N ALA A 389 34.94 -4.07 9.44
CA ALA A 389 35.31 -5.46 9.74
C ALA A 389 35.07 -5.82 11.22
N GLU A 390 35.41 -4.90 12.14
CA GLU A 390 35.11 -5.04 13.56
C GLU A 390 33.60 -5.18 13.81
N MET A 391 32.76 -4.31 13.24
CA MET A 391 31.30 -4.40 13.39
C MET A 391 30.73 -5.70 12.81
N LEU A 392 31.26 -6.17 11.68
CA LEU A 392 30.84 -7.45 11.09
C LEU A 392 31.20 -8.65 11.98
N GLN A 393 32.29 -8.59 12.73
CA GLN A 393 32.71 -9.64 13.65
C GLN A 393 31.99 -9.55 15.00
N SER A 394 32.01 -8.38 15.66
CA SER A 394 31.45 -8.17 16.99
C SER A 394 29.96 -8.45 17.07
N PHE A 395 29.21 -8.17 15.98
CA PHE A 395 27.76 -8.43 15.91
C PHE A 395 27.40 -9.70 15.13
N ASP A 396 28.38 -10.54 14.77
CA ASP A 396 28.20 -11.78 14.01
C ASP A 396 27.37 -11.57 12.72
N LEU A 397 27.85 -10.68 11.85
CA LEU A 397 27.22 -10.31 10.58
C LEU A 397 28.06 -10.70 9.35
N ALA A 398 29.28 -11.22 9.56
CA ALA A 398 30.19 -11.57 8.47
C ALA A 398 29.58 -12.55 7.46
N HIS A 399 28.81 -13.54 7.92
CA HIS A 399 28.18 -14.55 7.08
C HIS A 399 27.05 -14.02 6.18
N VAL A 400 26.55 -12.80 6.45
CA VAL A 400 25.46 -12.13 5.70
C VAL A 400 25.89 -10.80 5.09
N GLU A 401 27.19 -10.50 5.00
CA GLU A 401 27.68 -9.15 4.65
C GLU A 401 27.17 -8.63 3.29
N HIS A 402 26.91 -9.54 2.34
CA HIS A 402 26.41 -9.23 0.99
C HIS A 402 24.89 -9.34 0.85
N SER A 403 24.18 -9.69 1.91
CA SER A 403 22.72 -9.76 1.92
C SER A 403 22.11 -8.37 2.10
N ARG A 404 20.89 -8.17 1.59
CA ARG A 404 20.10 -6.96 1.85
C ARG A 404 19.28 -7.12 3.13
N PRO A 405 19.05 -6.04 3.93
CA PRO A 405 18.28 -6.11 5.17
C PRO A 405 16.94 -6.83 5.02
N GLU A 406 16.16 -6.57 3.97
CA GLU A 406 14.83 -7.17 3.79
C GLU A 406 14.83 -8.70 3.63
N ALA A 407 15.96 -9.29 3.23
CA ALA A 407 16.10 -10.74 3.12
C ALA A 407 16.50 -11.41 4.45
N LEU A 408 16.85 -10.62 5.47
CA LEU A 408 17.39 -11.12 6.73
C LEU A 408 16.28 -11.34 7.79
N PRO A 409 16.42 -12.37 8.64
CA PRO A 409 15.59 -12.53 9.83
C PRO A 409 15.61 -11.27 10.71
N LEU A 410 14.52 -11.04 11.44
CA LEU A 410 14.34 -9.84 12.27
C LEU A 410 15.48 -9.65 13.29
N GLY A 411 15.86 -10.69 14.03
CA GLY A 411 16.99 -10.62 14.97
C GLY A 411 18.30 -10.17 14.32
N ILE A 412 18.63 -10.67 13.12
CA ILE A 412 19.83 -10.26 12.38
C ILE A 412 19.74 -8.80 11.93
N ARG A 413 18.57 -8.34 11.49
CA ARG A 413 18.34 -6.92 11.17
C ARG A 413 18.53 -6.02 12.37
N GLN A 414 18.04 -6.41 13.55
CA GLN A 414 18.25 -5.64 14.78
C GLN A 414 19.73 -5.59 15.16
N ARG A 415 20.48 -6.70 15.02
CA ARG A 415 21.94 -6.71 15.20
C ARG A 415 22.64 -5.73 14.27
N LEU A 416 22.28 -5.71 12.98
CA LEU A 416 22.82 -4.72 12.02
C LEU A 416 22.45 -3.29 12.42
N GLN A 417 21.22 -3.04 12.86
CA GLN A 417 20.81 -1.71 13.28
C GLN A 417 21.58 -1.23 14.51
N LEU A 418 21.83 -2.12 15.48
CA LEU A 418 22.68 -1.85 16.63
C LEU A 418 24.13 -1.58 16.19
N ALA A 419 24.70 -2.41 15.31
CA ALA A 419 26.05 -2.23 14.77
C ALA A 419 26.22 -0.87 14.07
N VAL A 420 25.22 -0.46 13.28
CA VAL A 420 25.16 0.87 12.66
C VAL A 420 25.07 1.98 13.71
N ALA A 421 24.26 1.80 14.75
CA ALA A 421 24.09 2.80 15.80
C ALA A 421 25.35 3.00 16.68
N VAL A 422 26.25 2.02 16.73
CA VAL A 422 27.51 2.10 17.51
C VAL A 422 28.76 2.26 16.63
N ILE A 423 28.63 2.33 15.31
CA ILE A 423 29.78 2.34 14.40
C ILE A 423 30.76 3.49 14.68
N HIS A 424 30.26 4.60 15.21
CA HIS A 424 31.03 5.81 15.54
C HIS A 424 31.49 5.91 17.00
N ASN A 425 31.40 4.82 17.79
CA ASN A 425 31.77 4.78 19.22
C ASN A 425 31.01 5.82 20.07
N PRO A 426 29.67 5.74 20.15
CA PRO A 426 28.91 6.67 20.97
C PRO A 426 29.15 6.45 22.47
N GLU A 427 29.03 7.52 23.25
CA GLU A 427 29.06 7.47 24.73
C GLU A 427 27.67 7.20 25.31
N ILE A 428 26.62 7.59 24.58
CA ILE A 428 25.22 7.34 24.93
C ILE A 428 24.55 6.59 23.78
N LEU A 429 23.82 5.54 24.10
CA LEU A 429 23.02 4.78 23.15
C LEU A 429 21.54 4.85 23.55
N ILE A 430 20.69 5.38 22.67
CA ILE A 430 19.24 5.48 22.87
C ILE A 430 18.56 4.46 21.96
N LEU A 431 17.83 3.50 22.54
CA LEU A 431 17.25 2.36 21.83
C LEU A 431 15.73 2.31 22.00
N ASP A 432 14.97 2.56 20.94
CA ASP A 432 13.50 2.51 21.01
C ASP A 432 12.97 1.11 20.64
N GLU A 433 12.55 0.33 21.63
CA GLU A 433 12.05 -1.06 21.53
C GLU A 433 12.93 -2.00 20.69
N PRO A 434 14.24 -2.11 21.01
CA PRO A 434 15.24 -2.71 20.11
C PRO A 434 15.05 -4.20 19.82
N THR A 435 14.36 -4.90 20.71
CA THR A 435 14.14 -6.36 20.72
C THR A 435 12.68 -6.73 20.44
N SER A 436 11.85 -5.76 20.06
CA SER A 436 10.44 -5.98 19.71
C SER A 436 10.30 -6.93 18.52
N GLY A 437 9.56 -8.01 18.72
CA GLY A 437 9.37 -9.09 17.73
C GLY A 437 10.60 -9.99 17.54
N VAL A 438 11.64 -9.88 18.36
CA VAL A 438 12.79 -10.79 18.32
C VAL A 438 12.50 -11.99 19.22
N ASP A 439 12.86 -13.19 18.76
CA ASP A 439 12.73 -14.43 19.54
C ASP A 439 13.63 -14.42 20.79
N PRO A 440 13.34 -15.26 21.80
CA PRO A 440 14.07 -15.21 23.08
C PRO A 440 15.58 -15.42 22.96
N ILE A 441 16.03 -16.32 22.06
CA ILE A 441 17.45 -16.65 21.93
C ILE A 441 18.19 -15.47 21.31
N ALA A 442 17.66 -14.93 20.21
CA ALA A 442 18.24 -13.76 19.58
C ALA A 442 18.15 -12.51 20.46
N ARG A 443 17.11 -12.40 21.30
CA ARG A 443 16.96 -11.34 22.31
C ARG A 443 18.04 -11.44 23.38
N ASP A 444 18.32 -12.63 23.89
CA ASP A 444 19.40 -12.86 24.88
C ASP A 444 20.77 -12.53 24.30
N GLN A 445 21.03 -12.95 23.06
CA GLN A 445 22.25 -12.56 22.35
C GLN A 445 22.32 -11.03 22.16
N PHE A 446 21.21 -10.38 21.83
CA PHE A 446 21.15 -8.92 21.71
C PHE A 446 21.48 -8.24 23.05
N TRP A 447 20.93 -8.74 24.15
CA TRP A 447 21.22 -8.25 25.49
C TRP A 447 22.68 -8.44 25.88
N GLN A 448 23.33 -9.52 25.46
CA GLN A 448 24.77 -9.69 25.68
C GLN A 448 25.58 -8.57 25.03
N TYR A 449 25.19 -8.11 23.83
CA TYR A 449 25.84 -6.94 23.21
C TYR A 449 25.62 -5.66 24.01
N LEU A 450 24.41 -5.43 24.53
CA LEU A 450 24.14 -4.25 25.37
C LEU A 450 24.96 -4.26 26.65
N ILE A 451 25.09 -5.43 27.28
CA ILE A 451 25.90 -5.61 28.50
C ILE A 451 27.37 -5.39 28.20
N ASP A 452 27.89 -5.97 27.10
CA ASP A 452 29.28 -5.79 26.71
C ASP A 452 29.59 -4.31 26.41
N LEU A 453 28.72 -3.61 25.67
CA LEU A 453 28.84 -2.17 25.41
C LEU A 453 28.83 -1.34 26.70
N SER A 454 27.92 -1.64 27.63
CA SER A 454 27.82 -0.90 28.90
C SER A 454 29.00 -1.18 29.83
N ARG A 455 29.36 -2.45 30.02
CA ARG A 455 30.31 -2.88 31.05
C ARG A 455 31.77 -2.84 30.58
N ARG A 456 32.05 -3.12 29.30
CA ARG A 456 33.42 -3.09 28.76
C ARG A 456 33.76 -1.73 28.18
N ASP A 457 32.83 -1.14 27.41
CA ASP A 457 33.08 0.09 26.67
C ASP A 457 32.57 1.35 27.42
N GLY A 458 31.86 1.18 28.54
CA GLY A 458 31.38 2.28 29.37
C GLY A 458 30.20 3.06 28.78
N VAL A 459 29.54 2.51 27.76
CA VAL A 459 28.42 3.17 27.07
C VAL A 459 27.21 3.28 28.00
N THR A 460 26.59 4.45 28.06
CA THR A 460 25.34 4.64 28.79
C THR A 460 24.17 4.28 27.89
N ILE A 461 23.29 3.38 28.34
CA ILE A 461 22.22 2.83 27.50
C ILE A 461 20.87 3.28 28.05
N PHE A 462 20.10 3.98 27.22
CA PHE A 462 18.70 4.33 27.50
C PHE A 462 17.80 3.58 26.52
N LEU A 463 17.14 2.53 27.00
CA LEU A 463 16.30 1.68 26.15
C LEU A 463 14.83 1.75 26.58
N SER A 464 13.92 1.77 25.62
CA SER A 464 12.50 1.58 25.89
C SER A 464 12.17 0.10 25.69
N THR A 465 11.33 -0.44 26.57
CA THR A 465 10.83 -1.82 26.43
C THR A 465 9.41 -1.90 26.95
N HIS A 466 8.70 -2.92 26.49
CA HIS A 466 7.41 -3.34 27.04
C HIS A 466 7.46 -4.80 27.53
N PHE A 467 8.66 -5.40 27.56
CA PHE A 467 8.90 -6.75 28.08
C PHE A 467 9.44 -6.67 29.50
N MET A 468 8.80 -7.41 30.42
CA MET A 468 9.18 -7.39 31.82
C MET A 468 10.56 -8.01 32.06
N ASN A 469 10.83 -9.15 31.44
CA ASN A 469 12.12 -9.87 31.55
C ASN A 469 13.30 -9.03 31.04
N GLU A 470 13.04 -8.03 30.19
CA GLU A 470 14.06 -7.06 29.76
C GLU A 470 14.22 -5.92 30.76
N ALA A 471 13.10 -5.41 31.28
CA ALA A 471 13.10 -4.39 32.32
C ALA A 471 13.81 -4.88 33.60
N GLU A 472 13.66 -6.16 33.95
CA GLU A 472 14.35 -6.81 35.07
C GLU A 472 15.88 -6.91 34.88
N ARG A 473 16.37 -6.84 33.63
CA ARG A 473 17.82 -6.81 33.32
C ARG A 473 18.39 -5.39 33.35
N CYS A 474 17.55 -4.35 33.46
CA CYS A 474 18.05 -2.99 33.56
C CYS A 474 18.58 -2.71 34.96
N ASP A 475 19.60 -1.84 35.05
CA ASP A 475 20.12 -1.35 36.33
C ASP A 475 19.02 -0.59 37.10
N ARG A 476 18.26 0.24 36.38
CA ARG A 476 17.07 0.94 36.88
C ARG A 476 16.03 1.05 35.78
N VAL A 477 14.77 1.11 36.18
CA VAL A 477 13.64 1.29 35.27
C VAL A 477 12.78 2.47 35.70
N SER A 478 12.21 3.15 34.72
CA SER A 478 11.12 4.10 34.91
C SER A 478 9.82 3.47 34.42
N LEU A 479 8.81 3.46 35.29
CA LEU A 479 7.46 3.02 34.97
C LEU A 479 6.65 4.21 34.46
N MET A 480 6.12 4.14 33.25
CA MET A 480 5.41 5.25 32.59
C MET A 480 3.97 4.88 32.20
N HIS A 481 3.04 5.79 32.46
CA HIS A 481 1.65 5.68 32.02
C HIS A 481 1.07 7.06 31.68
N ALA A 482 0.28 7.12 30.60
CA ALA A 482 -0.45 8.32 30.19
C ALA A 482 0.38 9.64 30.21
N GLY A 483 1.61 9.58 29.72
CA GLY A 483 2.49 10.75 29.65
C GLY A 483 3.31 11.02 30.92
N ARG A 484 3.09 10.28 32.02
CA ARG A 484 3.68 10.53 33.34
C ARG A 484 4.57 9.38 33.81
N VAL A 485 5.58 9.71 34.60
CA VAL A 485 6.40 8.73 35.32
C VAL A 485 5.72 8.39 36.64
N LEU A 486 5.42 7.10 36.84
CA LEU A 486 4.79 6.57 38.05
C LEU A 486 5.81 6.26 39.14
N ALA A 487 6.91 5.61 38.76
CA ALA A 487 8.01 5.26 39.66
C ALA A 487 9.33 5.14 38.88
N VAL A 488 10.46 5.29 39.59
CA VAL A 488 11.80 5.04 39.05
C VAL A 488 12.63 4.34 40.11
N GLY A 489 13.29 3.23 39.76
CA GLY A 489 14.08 2.48 40.73
C GLY A 489 14.67 1.20 40.15
N ASP A 490 15.36 0.46 41.02
CA ASP A 490 15.78 -0.92 40.74
C ASP A 490 14.53 -1.81 40.57
N PRO A 491 14.47 -2.70 39.56
CA PRO A 491 13.35 -3.60 39.32
C PRO A 491 12.87 -4.38 40.54
N HIS A 492 13.78 -5.02 41.28
CA HIS A 492 13.43 -5.83 42.44
C HIS A 492 12.96 -4.97 43.62
N ALA A 493 13.57 -3.80 43.82
CA ALA A 493 13.12 -2.84 44.82
C ALA A 493 11.71 -2.30 44.53
N LEU A 494 11.38 -2.06 43.26
CA LEU A 494 10.04 -1.60 42.85
C LEU A 494 8.98 -2.68 43.05
N ALA A 495 9.30 -3.96 42.79
CA ALA A 495 8.41 -5.08 43.07
C ALA A 495 8.15 -5.23 44.58
N ALA A 496 9.22 -5.22 45.39
CA ALA A 496 9.13 -5.29 46.84
C ALA A 496 8.34 -4.11 47.46
N GLN A 497 8.42 -2.91 46.87
CA GLN A 497 7.66 -1.74 47.32
C GLN A 497 6.14 -1.95 47.20
N ARG A 498 5.69 -2.79 46.25
CA ARG A 498 4.27 -3.14 46.06
C ARG A 498 3.88 -4.44 46.78
N GLY A 499 4.83 -5.18 47.33
CA GLY A 499 4.58 -6.47 47.99
C GLY A 499 4.33 -7.62 47.01
N GLU A 500 4.74 -7.47 45.76
CA GLU A 500 4.58 -8.47 44.70
C GLU A 500 5.88 -9.26 44.47
N GLU A 501 5.77 -10.48 43.95
CA GLU A 501 6.93 -11.33 43.66
C GLU A 501 7.60 -10.95 42.33
N THR A 502 6.84 -10.39 41.39
CA THR A 502 7.30 -10.05 40.04
C THR A 502 7.18 -8.56 39.74
N LEU A 503 8.04 -8.04 38.86
CA LEU A 503 7.93 -6.66 38.39
C LEU A 503 6.64 -6.42 37.60
N GLU A 504 6.11 -7.45 36.93
CA GLU A 504 4.88 -7.35 36.14
C GLU A 504 3.67 -7.04 37.01
N GLU A 505 3.48 -7.79 38.09
CA GLU A 505 2.38 -7.60 39.04
C GLU A 505 2.47 -6.20 39.67
N ALA A 506 3.66 -5.81 40.11
CA ALA A 506 3.89 -4.47 40.65
C ALA A 506 3.55 -3.38 39.62
N PHE A 507 3.96 -3.54 38.36
CA PHE A 507 3.64 -2.60 37.29
C PHE A 507 2.14 -2.50 37.02
N VAL A 508 1.43 -3.63 36.99
CA VAL A 508 -0.03 -3.66 36.84
C VAL A 508 -0.73 -2.91 37.97
N ASP A 509 -0.24 -3.02 39.20
CA ASP A 509 -0.80 -2.32 40.34
C ASP A 509 -0.54 -0.81 40.31
N TRP A 510 0.66 -0.39 39.93
CA TRP A 510 0.94 1.02 39.63
C TRP A 510 0.00 1.58 38.54
N LEU A 511 -0.27 0.80 37.50
CA LEU A 511 -1.20 1.20 36.43
C LEU A 511 -2.64 1.32 36.92
N ARG A 512 -3.12 0.38 37.75
CA ARG A 512 -4.48 0.41 38.32
C ARG A 512 -4.69 1.63 39.19
N GLU A 513 -3.71 1.95 40.04
CA GLU A 513 -3.77 3.14 40.90
C GLU A 513 -3.74 4.44 40.07
N ALA A 514 -2.81 4.53 39.13
CA ALA A 514 -2.63 5.72 38.30
C ALA A 514 -3.83 6.01 37.39
N ALA A 515 -4.58 4.98 36.99
CA ALA A 515 -5.74 5.14 36.13
C ALA A 515 -6.93 5.85 36.82
N GLN A 516 -7.09 5.82 38.15
CA GLN A 516 -8.27 6.35 38.86
C GLN A 516 -9.63 6.04 38.17
N LEU A 517 -9.74 4.90 37.49
CA LEU A 517 -10.87 4.55 36.64
C LEU A 517 -11.87 3.65 37.40
N PRO A 518 -13.13 4.07 37.63
CA PRO A 518 -14.25 3.16 37.93
C PRO A 518 -14.52 2.15 36.80
N GLU A 519 -13.91 2.36 35.63
CA GLU A 519 -13.99 1.47 34.47
C GLU A 519 -13.22 0.15 34.65
N PHE A 520 -12.29 0.09 35.61
CA PHE A 520 -11.48 -1.11 35.86
C PHE A 520 -12.20 -2.19 36.67
N GLU A 521 -13.11 -1.80 37.56
CA GLU A 521 -14.03 -2.75 38.19
C GLU A 521 -15.16 -3.11 37.23
N ASN A 522 -15.88 -2.15 36.65
CA ASN A 522 -17.09 -2.46 35.88
C ASN A 522 -16.89 -3.31 34.60
N ALA A 523 -15.69 -3.36 34.02
CA ALA A 523 -15.39 -4.26 32.89
C ALA A 523 -14.99 -5.69 33.31
N LEU A 524 -14.63 -5.89 34.59
CA LEU A 524 -14.25 -7.19 35.18
C LEU A 524 -15.28 -7.70 36.20
N THR A 525 -16.15 -6.83 36.73
CA THR A 525 -17.20 -7.11 37.74
C THR A 525 -18.60 -6.72 37.27
N SER A 526 -18.81 -6.33 35.99
CA SER A 526 -20.16 -6.49 35.45
C SER A 526 -20.43 -7.97 35.33
N ASP A 527 -21.08 -8.50 36.37
CA ASP A 527 -22.16 -9.46 36.23
C ASP A 527 -23.11 -8.90 35.15
N ALA A 528 -22.74 -9.06 33.88
CA ALA A 528 -23.74 -9.17 32.84
C ALA A 528 -24.65 -10.29 33.33
N PRO A 529 -25.95 -10.04 33.55
CA PRO A 529 -26.80 -10.95 34.28
C PRO A 529 -26.63 -12.36 33.72
N ASP A 530 -26.35 -13.31 34.63
CA ASP A 530 -26.37 -14.77 34.40
C ASP A 530 -27.72 -15.25 33.80
N ASP A 531 -28.70 -14.35 33.73
CA ASP A 531 -30.03 -14.50 33.13
C ASP A 531 -30.18 -13.80 31.76
N LEU A 532 -29.17 -13.85 30.90
CA LEU A 532 -29.44 -13.66 29.46
C LEU A 532 -29.92 -15.00 28.91
N PRO A 533 -31.15 -15.10 28.39
CA PRO A 533 -31.70 -16.38 27.99
C PRO A 533 -30.77 -17.02 26.96
N VAL A 534 -30.27 -18.20 27.31
CA VAL A 534 -29.84 -19.21 26.35
C VAL A 534 -31.10 -19.67 25.63
N GLU A 535 -31.71 -18.78 24.85
CA GLU A 535 -32.30 -19.27 23.64
C GLU A 535 -31.09 -19.74 22.83
N THR A 536 -30.87 -21.05 22.88
CA THR A 536 -30.75 -21.85 21.67
C THR A 536 -31.80 -21.38 20.66
N SER A 537 -31.60 -20.19 20.09
CA SER A 537 -31.69 -20.08 18.67
C SER A 537 -30.70 -21.13 18.22
N ALA A 538 -31.23 -22.32 17.97
CA ALA A 538 -30.82 -23.11 16.84
C ALA A 538 -30.83 -22.12 15.69
N ALA A 539 -29.74 -21.34 15.59
CA ALA A 539 -29.43 -20.50 14.48
C ALA A 539 -29.45 -21.54 13.40
N THR A 540 -30.58 -21.51 12.69
CA THR A 540 -30.87 -22.39 11.60
C THR A 540 -29.77 -21.98 10.67
N THR A 541 -28.62 -22.67 10.75
CA THR A 541 -27.48 -22.48 9.86
C THR A 541 -28.20 -22.64 8.55
N PRO A 542 -28.44 -21.54 7.81
CA PRO A 542 -29.26 -21.69 6.64
C PRO A 542 -28.44 -22.68 5.84
N ARG A 543 -29.04 -23.85 5.59
CA ARG A 543 -28.50 -24.90 4.72
C ARG A 543 -28.41 -24.21 3.36
N THR A 544 -27.42 -23.33 3.22
CA THR A 544 -27.22 -22.49 2.06
C THR A 544 -26.58 -23.45 1.10
N GLY A 545 -27.45 -24.15 0.38
CA GLY A 545 -27.07 -24.93 -0.77
C GLY A 545 -26.08 -24.12 -1.60
N ARG A 546 -25.01 -24.79 -2.02
CA ARG A 546 -23.90 -24.31 -2.87
C ARG A 546 -24.30 -23.12 -3.75
N ARG A 547 -24.23 -21.89 -3.23
CA ARG A 547 -24.29 -20.70 -4.07
C ARG A 547 -22.87 -20.34 -4.43
N HIS A 548 -22.48 -20.72 -5.64
CA HIS A 548 -21.21 -20.34 -6.26
C HIS A 548 -21.02 -18.82 -6.36
N PHE A 549 -22.10 -18.04 -6.18
CA PHE A 549 -22.10 -16.58 -6.19
C PHE A 549 -23.14 -16.01 -5.21
N SER A 550 -22.77 -14.99 -4.44
CA SER A 550 -23.62 -14.27 -3.48
C SER A 550 -23.60 -12.76 -3.78
N PRO A 551 -24.74 -12.19 -4.21
CA PRO A 551 -24.89 -10.75 -4.37
C PRO A 551 -24.64 -9.96 -3.07
N ARG A 552 -24.92 -10.55 -1.91
CA ARG A 552 -24.68 -9.92 -0.61
C ARG A 552 -23.18 -9.72 -0.35
N ARG A 553 -22.34 -10.72 -0.68
CA ARG A 553 -20.88 -10.63 -0.53
C ARG A 553 -20.26 -9.66 -1.54
N LEU A 554 -20.75 -9.69 -2.78
CA LEU A 554 -20.40 -8.69 -3.79
C LEU A 554 -20.64 -7.27 -3.27
N TRP A 555 -21.87 -7.01 -2.82
CA TRP A 555 -22.26 -5.70 -2.30
C TRP A 555 -21.45 -5.28 -1.07
N ALA A 556 -21.06 -6.22 -0.21
CA ALA A 556 -20.20 -5.93 0.95
C ALA A 556 -18.85 -5.33 0.52
N TYR A 557 -18.19 -5.93 -0.48
CA TYR A 557 -16.95 -5.36 -1.05
C TYR A 557 -17.20 -4.04 -1.77
N THR A 558 -18.27 -3.95 -2.59
CA THR A 558 -18.62 -2.71 -3.30
C THR A 558 -18.86 -1.55 -2.33
N ARG A 559 -19.63 -1.77 -1.26
CA ARG A 559 -19.89 -0.75 -0.24
C ARG A 559 -18.60 -0.35 0.47
N ARG A 560 -17.78 -1.32 0.88
CA ARG A 560 -16.52 -1.04 1.57
C ARG A 560 -15.59 -0.19 0.71
N GLU A 561 -15.36 -0.62 -0.53
CA GLU A 561 -14.49 0.09 -1.47
C GLU A 561 -15.03 1.49 -1.80
N ALA A 562 -16.36 1.65 -1.91
CA ALA A 562 -16.98 2.96 -2.11
C ALA A 562 -16.77 3.92 -0.93
N ILE A 563 -16.89 3.42 0.32
CA ILE A 563 -16.61 4.23 1.52
C ILE A 563 -15.15 4.67 1.55
N GLU A 564 -14.22 3.75 1.23
CA GLU A 564 -12.79 4.08 1.14
C GLU A 564 -12.52 5.15 0.08
N LEU A 565 -13.14 5.05 -1.10
CA LEU A 565 -13.00 6.05 -2.17
C LEU A 565 -13.57 7.42 -1.77
N LEU A 566 -14.71 7.46 -1.08
CA LEU A 566 -15.34 8.71 -0.65
C LEU A 566 -14.53 9.41 0.46
N ARG A 567 -13.86 8.65 1.32
CA ARG A 567 -13.00 9.17 2.39
C ARG A 567 -11.56 9.49 1.95
N ASP A 568 -11.21 9.20 0.70
CA ASP A 568 -9.90 9.48 0.11
C ASP A 568 -9.99 10.67 -0.87
N PRO A 569 -9.86 11.92 -0.39
CA PRO A 569 -10.09 13.11 -1.21
C PRO A 569 -9.07 13.26 -2.33
N VAL A 570 -7.83 12.81 -2.11
CA VAL A 570 -6.76 12.85 -3.12
C VAL A 570 -7.14 11.95 -4.29
N ARG A 571 -7.58 10.74 -3.97
CA ARG A 571 -7.97 9.73 -4.95
C ARG A 571 -9.22 10.14 -5.72
N LEU A 572 -10.23 10.70 -5.04
CA LEU A 572 -11.43 11.22 -5.68
C LEU A 572 -11.13 12.40 -6.61
N SER A 573 -10.32 13.35 -6.14
CA SER A 573 -9.91 14.53 -6.94
C SER A 573 -9.12 14.10 -8.17
N PHE A 574 -8.18 13.16 -8.05
CA PHE A 574 -7.42 12.65 -9.18
C PHE A 574 -8.32 11.98 -10.24
N ALA A 575 -9.34 11.23 -9.82
CA ALA A 575 -10.26 10.54 -10.72
C ALA A 575 -11.23 11.47 -11.47
N LEU A 576 -11.67 12.56 -10.82
CA LEU A 576 -12.65 13.50 -11.39
C LEU A 576 -12.00 14.71 -12.05
N MET A 577 -11.05 15.37 -11.38
CA MET A 577 -10.39 16.58 -11.90
C MET A 577 -9.24 16.27 -12.85
N GLY A 578 -8.50 15.18 -12.61
CA GLY A 578 -7.35 14.80 -13.45
C GLY A 578 -7.70 14.69 -14.94
N PRO A 579 -8.74 13.93 -15.34
CA PRO A 579 -9.20 13.89 -16.72
C PRO A 579 -9.64 15.25 -17.28
N LEU A 580 -10.30 16.09 -16.47
CA LEU A 580 -10.75 17.41 -16.93
C LEU A 580 -9.55 18.32 -17.26
N ILE A 581 -8.57 18.40 -16.36
CA ILE A 581 -7.35 19.19 -16.58
C ILE A 581 -6.62 18.69 -17.82
N LEU A 582 -6.46 17.37 -17.96
CA LEU A 582 -5.79 16.79 -19.12
C LEU A 582 -6.55 17.02 -20.42
N LEU A 583 -7.89 16.99 -20.42
CA LEU A 583 -8.67 17.28 -21.62
C LEU A 583 -8.56 18.76 -22.01
N ILE A 584 -8.48 19.68 -21.04
CA ILE A 584 -8.16 21.09 -21.29
C ILE A 584 -6.79 21.22 -21.96
N THR A 585 -5.77 20.57 -21.39
CA THR A 585 -4.43 20.56 -21.96
C THR A 585 -4.38 19.96 -23.36
N LEU A 586 -5.11 18.87 -23.62
CA LEU A 586 -5.16 18.26 -24.96
C LEU A 586 -5.92 19.14 -25.96
N GLY A 587 -7.10 19.64 -25.58
CA GLY A 587 -7.98 20.38 -26.48
C GLY A 587 -7.47 21.76 -26.87
N TYR A 588 -6.73 22.45 -25.99
CA TYR A 588 -6.09 23.74 -26.30
C TYR A 588 -4.59 23.61 -26.62
N GLY A 589 -3.89 22.64 -26.03
CA GLY A 589 -2.45 22.49 -26.18
C GLY A 589 -2.03 21.78 -27.48
N ILE A 590 -2.89 20.95 -28.06
CA ILE A 590 -2.67 20.33 -29.37
C ILE A 590 -3.59 21.02 -30.38
N SER A 591 -3.05 21.90 -31.21
CA SER A 591 -3.80 22.50 -32.33
C SER A 591 -3.01 22.44 -33.63
N PHE A 592 -3.62 21.80 -34.62
CA PHE A 592 -3.19 21.82 -36.00
C PHE A 592 -3.96 22.87 -36.81
N ASP A 593 -4.80 23.67 -36.16
CA ASP A 593 -5.56 24.73 -36.82
C ASP A 593 -4.58 25.81 -37.28
N VAL A 594 -4.75 26.23 -38.53
CA VAL A 594 -3.83 27.14 -39.20
C VAL A 594 -4.58 28.44 -39.51
N GLU A 595 -4.71 29.29 -38.49
CA GLU A 595 -5.17 30.69 -38.59
C GLU A 595 -3.99 31.60 -38.23
N ASP A 596 -3.94 32.82 -38.79
CA ASP A 596 -2.87 33.81 -38.57
C ASP A 596 -1.44 33.35 -38.90
N ILE A 597 -1.23 32.64 -40.02
CA ILE A 597 0.11 32.21 -40.46
C ILE A 597 1.01 33.44 -40.65
N PRO A 598 2.10 33.59 -39.88
CA PRO A 598 3.00 34.72 -40.05
C PRO A 598 3.67 34.63 -41.41
N TYR A 599 3.42 35.62 -42.27
CA TYR A 599 4.04 35.70 -43.59
C TYR A 599 4.74 37.04 -43.79
N ALA A 600 5.79 37.05 -44.60
CA ALA A 600 6.40 38.29 -45.06
C ALA A 600 6.73 38.21 -46.56
N ALA A 601 6.53 39.32 -47.26
CA ALA A 601 6.85 39.43 -48.66
C ALA A 601 8.24 40.04 -48.87
N TYR A 602 8.98 39.49 -49.82
CA TYR A 602 10.14 40.08 -50.47
C TYR A 602 9.71 40.52 -51.87
N ASP A 603 9.07 41.69 -51.94
CA ASP A 603 8.61 42.29 -53.19
C ASP A 603 9.73 43.13 -53.80
N GLN A 604 10.30 42.68 -54.91
CA GLN A 604 11.35 43.41 -55.64
C GLN A 604 10.78 44.27 -56.78
N ASP A 605 9.53 44.03 -57.17
CA ASP A 605 8.86 44.65 -58.33
C ASP A 605 8.23 45.99 -57.97
N HIS A 606 7.63 46.08 -56.78
CA HIS A 606 6.94 47.27 -56.27
C HIS A 606 5.89 47.87 -57.22
N SER A 607 5.41 47.10 -58.20
CA SER A 607 4.41 47.49 -59.18
C SER A 607 3.00 47.51 -58.58
N LEU A 608 2.02 47.99 -59.35
CA LEU A 608 0.62 47.87 -58.97
C LEU A 608 0.20 46.40 -58.92
N GLU A 609 0.67 45.61 -59.89
CA GLU A 609 0.38 44.20 -60.03
C GLU A 609 0.88 43.39 -58.82
N SER A 610 2.12 43.61 -58.37
CA SER A 610 2.69 42.90 -57.21
C SER A 610 1.97 43.27 -55.91
N ARG A 611 1.59 44.54 -55.74
CA ARG A 611 0.82 45.01 -54.57
C ARG A 611 -0.59 44.41 -54.53
N THR A 612 -1.31 44.39 -55.65
CA THR A 612 -2.65 43.79 -55.70
C THR A 612 -2.63 42.28 -55.44
N LEU A 613 -1.55 41.58 -55.78
CA LEU A 613 -1.37 40.18 -55.37
C LEU A 613 -1.21 40.06 -53.84
N LEU A 614 -0.36 40.90 -53.24
CA LEU A 614 -0.11 40.88 -51.79
C LEU A 614 -1.33 41.34 -50.96
N GLU A 615 -2.14 42.26 -51.47
CA GLU A 615 -3.43 42.64 -50.87
C GLU A 615 -4.37 41.43 -50.70
N GLY A 616 -4.27 40.43 -51.59
CA GLY A 616 -5.01 39.18 -51.47
C GLY A 616 -4.58 38.33 -50.26
N PHE A 617 -3.32 38.43 -49.85
CA PHE A 617 -2.81 37.78 -48.63
C PHE A 617 -3.14 38.60 -47.37
N GLU A 618 -3.06 39.92 -47.43
CA GLU A 618 -3.43 40.81 -46.32
C GLU A 618 -4.93 40.73 -45.97
N GLY A 619 -5.80 40.62 -46.97
CA GLY A 619 -7.25 40.49 -46.78
C GLY A 619 -7.73 39.10 -46.35
N SER A 620 -6.83 38.13 -46.17
CA SER A 620 -7.17 36.74 -45.84
C SER A 620 -7.14 36.49 -44.33
N ARG A 621 -8.12 35.75 -43.81
CA ARG A 621 -8.14 35.30 -42.39
C ARG A 621 -7.05 34.28 -42.05
N TYR A 622 -6.37 33.72 -43.05
CA TYR A 622 -5.39 32.65 -42.85
C TYR A 622 -3.97 33.16 -42.64
N PHE A 623 -3.69 34.42 -43.01
CA PHE A 623 -2.33 34.96 -43.04
C PHE A 623 -2.23 36.22 -42.21
N LYS A 624 -1.17 36.32 -41.40
CA LYS A 624 -0.83 37.50 -40.63
C LYS A 624 0.41 38.14 -41.22
N GLN A 625 0.26 39.36 -41.75
CA GLN A 625 1.38 40.09 -42.35
C GLN A 625 2.39 40.51 -41.29
N MET A 626 3.65 40.16 -41.52
CA MET A 626 4.81 40.57 -40.75
C MET A 626 5.58 41.64 -41.55
N PRO A 627 6.52 42.38 -40.92
CA PRO A 627 7.31 43.38 -41.63
C PRO A 627 7.95 42.80 -42.91
N ALA A 628 7.96 43.58 -43.99
CA ALA A 628 8.49 43.14 -45.28
C ALA A 628 9.96 42.72 -45.18
N ILE A 629 10.36 41.75 -46.01
CA ILE A 629 11.73 41.24 -46.06
C ILE A 629 12.57 42.23 -46.88
N THR A 630 13.73 42.65 -46.38
CA THR A 630 14.59 43.63 -47.06
C THR A 630 15.67 43.00 -47.94
N GLY A 631 15.97 41.71 -47.76
CA GLY A 631 16.90 41.01 -48.63
C GLY A 631 16.91 39.48 -48.49
N PRO A 632 17.59 38.77 -49.41
CA PRO A 632 17.55 37.30 -49.48
C PRO A 632 18.04 36.61 -48.21
N ALA A 633 19.08 37.14 -47.55
CA ALA A 633 19.62 36.58 -46.31
C ALA A 633 18.67 36.75 -45.11
N GLU A 634 17.86 37.81 -45.09
CA GLU A 634 16.88 38.05 -44.04
C GLU A 634 15.75 37.02 -44.11
N ARG A 635 15.25 36.72 -45.30
CA ARG A 635 14.23 35.69 -45.55
C ARG A 635 14.60 34.34 -44.92
N TYR A 636 15.79 33.83 -45.24
CA TYR A 636 16.25 32.55 -44.68
C TYR A 636 16.44 32.61 -43.17
N ARG A 637 16.93 33.73 -42.64
CA ARG A 637 17.10 33.93 -41.19
C ARG A 637 15.74 33.89 -40.47
N ARG A 638 14.74 34.58 -41.01
CA ARG A 638 13.39 34.68 -40.41
C ARG A 638 12.60 33.38 -40.50
N LEU A 639 12.75 32.63 -41.60
CA LEU A 639 12.24 31.26 -41.69
C LEU A 639 12.94 30.34 -40.67
N LYS A 640 14.27 30.42 -40.56
CA LYS A 640 15.06 29.60 -39.62
C LYS A 640 14.78 29.93 -38.15
N SER A 641 14.49 31.18 -37.82
CA SER A 641 14.15 31.61 -36.46
C SER A 641 12.68 31.41 -36.08
N ASN A 642 11.86 30.83 -36.96
CA ASN A 642 10.40 30.72 -36.82
C ASN A 642 9.70 32.09 -36.64
N ASP A 643 10.32 33.19 -37.13
CA ASP A 643 9.67 34.51 -37.12
C ASP A 643 8.58 34.60 -38.20
N ILE A 644 8.80 33.93 -39.33
CA ILE A 644 7.80 33.74 -40.38
C ILE A 644 7.68 32.26 -40.74
N THR A 645 6.48 31.83 -41.11
CA THR A 645 6.19 30.48 -41.60
C THR A 645 6.18 30.42 -43.12
N LEU A 646 5.77 31.51 -43.78
CA LEU A 646 5.73 31.66 -45.23
C LEU A 646 6.50 32.92 -45.65
N ALA A 647 7.40 32.79 -46.62
CA ALA A 647 7.98 33.92 -47.33
C ALA A 647 7.52 33.92 -48.79
N ILE A 648 7.01 35.05 -49.26
CA ILE A 648 6.57 35.25 -50.65
C ILE A 648 7.64 36.09 -51.34
N GLU A 649 8.23 35.59 -52.42
CA GLU A 649 9.25 36.33 -53.20
C GLU A 649 8.68 36.68 -54.58
N ILE A 650 8.63 37.98 -54.88
CA ILE A 650 8.18 38.52 -56.15
C ILE A 650 9.39 39.13 -56.89
N PRO A 651 9.71 38.69 -58.11
CA PRO A 651 10.88 39.15 -58.86
C PRO A 651 10.68 40.58 -59.40
N SER A 652 11.78 41.30 -59.67
CA SER A 652 11.79 42.73 -60.04
C SER A 652 11.07 43.12 -61.33
N ASP A 653 10.76 42.15 -62.21
CA ASP A 653 10.11 42.38 -63.50
C ASP A 653 8.66 41.82 -63.53
N PHE A 654 8.11 41.42 -62.38
CA PHE A 654 6.83 40.72 -62.27
C PHE A 654 5.67 41.45 -62.97
N GLY A 655 5.40 42.72 -62.66
CA GLY A 655 4.30 43.48 -63.25
C GLY A 655 4.50 43.75 -64.73
N ARG A 656 5.75 44.06 -65.14
CA ARG A 656 6.13 44.26 -66.55
C ARG A 656 5.88 43.01 -67.39
N ASP A 657 6.27 41.86 -66.87
CA ASP A 657 6.11 40.56 -67.54
C ASP A 657 4.65 40.14 -67.61
N LEU A 658 3.90 40.37 -66.53
CA LEU A 658 2.47 40.06 -66.45
C LEU A 658 1.64 40.89 -67.45
N ILE A 659 1.85 42.20 -67.51
CA ILE A 659 1.21 43.10 -68.51
C ILE A 659 1.66 42.74 -69.93
N GLY A 660 2.93 42.35 -70.10
CA GLY A 660 3.51 41.94 -71.37
C GLY A 660 3.03 40.58 -71.90
N GLY A 661 2.12 39.90 -71.20
CA GLY A 661 1.61 38.57 -71.57
C GLY A 661 2.63 37.43 -71.38
N ARG A 662 3.71 37.68 -70.62
CA ARG A 662 4.67 36.65 -70.18
C ARG A 662 4.16 35.97 -68.90
N GLN A 663 4.85 34.93 -68.46
CA GLN A 663 4.49 34.13 -67.27
C GLN A 663 5.54 34.30 -66.17
N PRO A 664 5.45 35.35 -65.34
CA PRO A 664 6.39 35.55 -64.24
C PRO A 664 6.14 34.53 -63.11
N GLU A 665 7.22 34.09 -62.44
CA GLU A 665 7.17 33.11 -61.36
C GLU A 665 7.25 33.80 -59.99
N VAL A 666 6.38 33.40 -59.05
CA VAL A 666 6.41 33.84 -57.64
C VAL A 666 6.86 32.66 -56.78
N ALA A 667 7.86 32.86 -55.93
CA ALA A 667 8.37 31.78 -55.08
C ALA A 667 7.71 31.83 -53.69
N LEU A 668 7.17 30.70 -53.26
CA LEU A 668 6.64 30.48 -51.91
C LEU A 668 7.62 29.60 -51.13
N LEU A 669 8.28 30.18 -50.12
CA LEU A 669 9.19 29.44 -49.25
C LEU A 669 8.50 29.20 -47.90
N VAL A 670 8.28 27.93 -47.57
CA VAL A 670 7.55 27.53 -46.36
C VAL A 670 8.48 26.81 -45.39
N ASN A 671 8.31 27.08 -44.10
CA ASN A 671 8.98 26.34 -43.04
C ASN A 671 8.36 24.94 -42.88
N GLY A 672 9.04 23.92 -43.40
CA GLY A 672 8.61 22.53 -43.37
C GLY A 672 8.80 21.77 -42.06
N SER A 673 9.20 22.42 -40.95
CA SER A 673 9.40 21.74 -39.65
C SER A 673 8.10 21.11 -39.10
N ASN A 674 6.94 21.61 -39.52
CA ASN A 674 5.63 20.98 -39.31
C ASN A 674 4.97 20.72 -40.68
N PRO A 675 5.05 19.50 -41.23
CA PRO A 675 4.56 19.18 -42.57
C PRO A 675 3.08 19.50 -42.79
N PHE A 676 2.22 19.25 -41.80
CA PHE A 676 0.78 19.51 -41.92
C PHE A 676 0.46 21.00 -42.00
N ARG A 677 1.12 21.83 -41.17
CA ARG A 677 0.95 23.28 -41.24
C ARG A 677 1.54 23.84 -42.54
N ALA A 678 2.66 23.30 -43.00
CA ALA A 678 3.32 23.72 -44.23
C ALA A 678 2.44 23.45 -45.48
N GLU A 679 1.92 22.22 -45.62
CA GLU A 679 1.00 21.85 -46.70
C GLU A 679 -0.27 22.72 -46.71
N THR A 680 -0.84 22.98 -45.53
CA THR A 680 -2.01 23.85 -45.39
C THR A 680 -1.70 25.29 -45.80
N ALA A 681 -0.53 25.82 -45.40
CA ALA A 681 -0.08 27.15 -45.79
C ALA A 681 0.12 27.28 -47.31
N ILE A 682 0.70 26.26 -47.94
CA ILE A 682 0.87 26.19 -49.40
C ILE A 682 -0.49 26.20 -50.09
N GLY A 683 -1.42 25.33 -49.68
CA GLY A 683 -2.74 25.25 -50.29
C GLY A 683 -3.54 26.56 -50.20
N TYR A 684 -3.44 27.29 -49.08
CA TYR A 684 -4.06 28.62 -48.96
C TYR A 684 -3.37 29.67 -49.84
N ALA A 685 -2.05 29.68 -49.89
CA ALA A 685 -1.30 30.61 -50.74
C ALA A 685 -1.57 30.38 -52.23
N GLU A 686 -1.59 29.13 -52.67
CA GLU A 686 -1.95 28.74 -54.05
C GLU A 686 -3.38 29.17 -54.41
N ALA A 687 -4.34 29.02 -53.49
CA ALA A 687 -5.72 29.45 -53.73
C ALA A 687 -5.83 30.97 -53.94
N ILE A 688 -5.09 31.77 -53.16
CA ILE A 688 -5.05 33.25 -53.30
C ILE A 688 -4.40 33.64 -54.63
N ILE A 689 -3.26 33.03 -54.99
CA ILE A 689 -2.58 33.28 -56.27
C ILE A 689 -3.46 32.88 -57.45
N ALA A 690 -4.15 31.74 -57.36
CA ALA A 690 -5.08 31.29 -58.40
C ALA A 690 -6.26 32.26 -58.57
N GLN A 691 -6.80 32.80 -57.48
CA GLN A 691 -7.86 33.80 -57.53
C GLN A 691 -7.37 35.12 -58.17
N TYR A 692 -6.15 35.55 -57.84
CA TYR A 692 -5.52 36.71 -58.47
C TYR A 692 -5.33 36.50 -59.98
N ALA A 693 -4.81 35.32 -60.38
CA ALA A 693 -4.65 34.94 -61.79
C ALA A 693 -5.98 34.91 -62.56
N GLN A 694 -7.10 34.57 -61.93
CA GLN A 694 -8.43 34.65 -62.56
C GLN A 694 -8.88 36.08 -62.82
N ARG A 695 -8.58 37.04 -61.92
CA ARG A 695 -8.97 38.45 -62.06
C ARG A 695 -8.23 39.16 -63.19
N LEU A 696 -7.02 38.71 -63.53
CA LEU A 696 -6.21 39.25 -64.61
C LEU A 696 -6.65 38.80 -66.01
N ARG A 697 -7.63 37.89 -66.11
CA ARG A 697 -8.12 37.41 -67.40
C ARG A 697 -8.96 38.51 -68.09
N PRO A 698 -8.72 38.81 -69.39
CA PRO A 698 -9.53 39.77 -70.11
C PRO A 698 -11.00 39.34 -70.18
N PRO A 699 -11.97 40.27 -70.05
CA PRO A 699 -13.38 39.94 -70.27
C PRO A 699 -13.58 39.45 -71.71
N GLY A 700 -13.85 38.16 -71.88
CA GLY A 700 -14.07 37.50 -73.18
C GLY A 700 -13.00 36.49 -73.60
N ALA A 701 -11.91 36.30 -72.83
CA ALA A 701 -10.97 35.21 -73.09
C ALA A 701 -11.63 33.86 -72.79
N VAL A 702 -11.88 33.04 -73.83
CA VAL A 702 -12.32 31.65 -73.66
C VAL A 702 -11.21 30.91 -72.95
N ALA A 703 -11.46 30.51 -71.70
CA ALA A 703 -10.55 29.65 -70.98
C ALA A 703 -10.28 28.40 -71.82
N THR A 704 -9.02 27.98 -71.94
CA THR A 704 -8.75 26.54 -71.99
C THR A 704 -9.27 25.96 -70.68
N ALA A 705 -10.58 25.73 -70.64
CA ALA A 705 -11.23 25.11 -69.52
C ALA A 705 -10.57 23.75 -69.40
N THR A 706 -9.87 23.49 -68.29
CA THR A 706 -9.96 22.15 -67.74
C THR A 706 -11.46 21.87 -67.64
N PRO A 707 -12.01 20.87 -68.35
CA PRO A 707 -13.46 20.71 -68.54
C PRO A 707 -14.21 20.34 -67.26
N TYR A 708 -13.55 20.42 -66.11
CA TYR A 708 -14.07 20.09 -64.81
C TYR A 708 -13.47 21.03 -63.76
N THR A 709 -14.30 21.38 -62.79
CA THR A 709 -13.88 22.06 -61.56
C THR A 709 -13.88 21.01 -60.47
N ILE A 710 -12.71 20.73 -59.87
CA ILE A 710 -12.63 19.84 -58.70
C ILE A 710 -12.91 20.70 -57.45
N GLU A 711 -14.06 20.48 -56.82
CA GLU A 711 -14.35 21.05 -55.51
C GLU A 711 -14.09 20.02 -54.41
N THR A 712 -13.03 20.23 -53.64
CA THR A 712 -12.74 19.40 -52.47
C THR A 712 -13.66 19.80 -51.32
N ARG A 713 -14.63 18.96 -50.98
CA ARG A 713 -15.52 19.15 -49.82
C ARG A 713 -15.32 18.03 -48.81
N PHE A 714 -14.95 18.38 -47.59
CA PHE A 714 -14.90 17.42 -46.50
C PHE A 714 -16.32 17.05 -46.07
N LEU A 715 -16.63 15.76 -46.01
CA LEU A 715 -17.94 15.26 -45.57
C LEU A 715 -18.19 15.51 -44.07
N TYR A 716 -17.12 15.53 -43.28
CA TYR A 716 -17.15 15.72 -41.83
C TYR A 716 -16.09 16.74 -41.45
N ASN A 717 -16.38 17.59 -40.45
CA ASN A 717 -15.47 18.66 -40.01
C ASN A 717 -14.99 19.56 -41.17
N GLN A 718 -15.91 20.19 -41.89
CA GLN A 718 -15.60 21.09 -43.02
C GLN A 718 -14.70 22.27 -42.65
N ALA A 719 -14.78 22.74 -41.40
CA ALA A 719 -13.95 23.80 -40.89
C ALA A 719 -12.54 23.35 -40.48
N PHE A 720 -12.23 22.06 -40.64
CA PHE A 720 -10.94 21.44 -40.31
C PHE A 720 -10.45 21.74 -38.88
N LYS A 721 -11.37 21.92 -37.91
CA LYS A 721 -10.99 22.27 -36.54
C LYS A 721 -10.46 21.05 -35.80
N SER A 722 -9.27 21.17 -35.22
CA SER A 722 -8.53 20.15 -34.50
C SER A 722 -9.32 19.65 -33.29
N VAL A 723 -10.07 20.55 -32.66
CA VAL A 723 -10.90 20.26 -31.48
C VAL A 723 -11.93 19.15 -31.74
N TYR A 724 -12.51 19.08 -32.94
CA TYR A 724 -13.49 18.04 -33.30
C TYR A 724 -12.87 16.65 -33.47
N SER A 725 -11.55 16.55 -33.62
CA SER A 725 -10.83 15.29 -33.72
C SER A 725 -10.18 14.91 -32.38
N ILE A 726 -9.60 15.90 -31.69
CA ILE A 726 -8.82 15.71 -30.45
C ILE A 726 -9.72 15.43 -29.26
N VAL A 727 -10.84 16.14 -29.09
CA VAL A 727 -11.71 15.96 -27.92
C VAL A 727 -12.32 14.54 -27.87
N PRO A 728 -12.88 13.98 -28.96
CA PRO A 728 -13.33 12.58 -28.97
C PRO A 728 -12.21 11.56 -28.69
N GLY A 729 -10.99 11.81 -29.21
CA GLY A 729 -9.81 11.01 -28.90
C GLY A 729 -9.37 11.13 -27.43
N GLY A 730 -9.50 12.33 -26.86
CA GLY A 730 -9.25 12.61 -25.46
C GLY A 730 -10.15 11.81 -24.53
N TYR A 731 -11.46 11.69 -24.85
CA TYR A 731 -12.36 10.82 -24.08
C TYR A 731 -11.86 9.37 -24.04
N MET A 732 -11.44 8.85 -25.20
CA MET A 732 -10.90 7.49 -25.29
C MET A 732 -9.61 7.34 -24.49
N LEU A 733 -8.65 8.25 -24.60
CA LEU A 733 -7.36 8.16 -23.93
C LEU A 733 -7.50 8.28 -22.40
N LEU A 734 -8.29 9.23 -21.94
CA LEU A 734 -8.42 9.52 -20.51
C LEU A 734 -9.21 8.43 -19.78
N MET A 735 -10.22 7.83 -20.44
CA MET A 735 -11.04 6.77 -19.85
C MET A 735 -10.37 5.39 -19.82
N ILE A 736 -9.27 5.17 -20.57
CA ILE A 736 -8.43 3.98 -20.37
C ILE A 736 -7.32 4.21 -19.35
N LEU A 737 -6.75 5.41 -19.30
CA LEU A 737 -5.62 5.70 -18.43
C LEU A 737 -6.00 5.73 -16.94
N ILE A 738 -6.86 6.67 -16.55
CA ILE A 738 -7.12 6.96 -15.14
C ILE A 738 -7.89 5.81 -14.46
N PRO A 739 -9.01 5.30 -15.02
CA PRO A 739 -9.77 4.23 -14.37
C PRO A 739 -8.98 2.92 -14.21
N ALA A 740 -8.14 2.58 -15.19
CA ALA A 740 -7.31 1.38 -15.12
C ALA A 740 -6.27 1.48 -13.99
N ILE A 741 -5.55 2.62 -13.91
CA ILE A 741 -4.58 2.87 -12.85
C ILE A 741 -5.23 2.74 -11.48
N MET A 742 -6.39 3.41 -11.31
CA MET A 742 -7.08 3.46 -10.03
C MET A 742 -7.51 2.07 -9.57
N THR A 743 -8.04 1.27 -10.48
CA THR A 743 -8.47 -0.10 -10.16
C THR A 743 -7.27 -1.01 -9.87
N ALA A 744 -6.16 -0.85 -10.61
CA ALA A 744 -4.93 -1.61 -10.37
C ALA A 744 -4.34 -1.34 -8.98
N VAL A 745 -4.18 -0.06 -8.63
CA VAL A 745 -3.70 0.38 -7.31
C VAL A 745 -4.62 -0.08 -6.19
N GLY A 746 -5.95 -0.08 -6.41
CA GLY A 746 -6.93 -0.51 -5.40
C GLY A 746 -6.77 -1.96 -4.94
N VAL A 747 -6.37 -2.88 -5.83
CA VAL A 747 -6.08 -4.28 -5.45
C VAL A 747 -4.68 -4.40 -4.84
N VAL A 748 -3.69 -3.71 -5.41
CA VAL A 748 -2.30 -3.81 -4.96
C VAL A 748 -2.11 -3.24 -3.56
N ARG A 749 -2.85 -2.16 -3.22
CA ARG A 749 -2.92 -1.61 -1.87
C ARG A 749 -3.32 -2.67 -0.83
N GLU A 750 -4.24 -3.59 -1.14
CA GLU A 750 -4.58 -4.67 -0.21
C GLU A 750 -3.51 -5.74 -0.07
N LYS A 751 -2.73 -5.96 -1.13
CA LYS A 751 -1.59 -6.87 -1.06
C LYS A 751 -0.51 -6.28 -0.17
N GLU A 752 -0.19 -5.00 -0.33
CA GLU A 752 0.81 -4.30 0.47
C GLU A 752 0.38 -4.15 1.93
N LEU A 753 -0.89 -3.82 2.20
CA LEU A 753 -1.41 -3.70 3.58
C LEU A 753 -1.67 -5.06 4.26
N GLY A 754 -1.62 -6.17 3.51
CA GLY A 754 -1.90 -7.52 4.02
C GLY A 754 -3.39 -7.87 4.17
N SER A 755 -4.31 -6.93 3.96
CA SER A 755 -5.77 -7.15 4.06
C SER A 755 -6.31 -8.11 2.99
N ILE A 756 -5.53 -8.43 1.95
CA ILE A 756 -5.82 -9.52 1.00
C ILE A 756 -5.95 -10.89 1.69
N ALA A 757 -5.39 -11.07 2.89
CA ALA A 757 -5.57 -12.28 3.69
C ALA A 757 -7.05 -12.53 4.01
N ASN A 758 -7.84 -11.47 4.25
CA ASN A 758 -9.28 -11.57 4.46
C ASN A 758 -9.99 -12.16 3.23
N PHE A 759 -9.60 -11.74 2.03
CA PHE A 759 -10.12 -12.32 0.80
C PHE A 759 -9.82 -13.82 0.74
N ARG A 760 -8.67 -14.29 1.23
CA ARG A 760 -8.30 -15.73 1.18
C ARG A 760 -8.97 -16.56 2.27
N ALA A 761 -9.14 -16.00 3.47
CA ALA A 761 -9.72 -16.69 4.63
C ALA A 761 -11.26 -16.77 4.61
N THR A 762 -11.93 -15.83 3.97
CA THR A 762 -13.40 -15.72 3.95
C THR A 762 -14.06 -16.56 2.84
N PRO A 763 -15.39 -16.82 2.89
CA PRO A 763 -16.11 -17.59 1.86
C PRO A 763 -16.26 -16.88 0.50
N VAL A 764 -15.62 -15.74 0.31
CA VAL A 764 -15.74 -14.88 -0.88
C VAL A 764 -15.11 -15.54 -2.10
N THR A 765 -15.78 -15.48 -3.25
CA THR A 765 -15.20 -16.01 -4.50
C THR A 765 -14.34 -14.97 -5.22
N ARG A 766 -13.42 -15.43 -6.09
CA ARG A 766 -12.58 -14.53 -6.91
C ARG A 766 -13.42 -13.52 -7.70
N LEU A 767 -14.57 -13.96 -8.24
CA LEU A 767 -15.42 -13.12 -9.08
C LEU A 767 -16.20 -12.11 -8.22
N GLU A 768 -16.70 -12.50 -7.05
CA GLU A 768 -17.32 -11.58 -6.08
C GLU A 768 -16.35 -10.49 -5.64
N PHE A 769 -15.10 -10.86 -5.34
CA PHE A 769 -14.05 -9.91 -4.96
C PHE A 769 -13.72 -8.93 -6.09
N LEU A 770 -13.43 -9.45 -7.29
CA LEU A 770 -13.04 -8.63 -8.44
C LEU A 770 -14.15 -7.67 -8.87
N LEU A 771 -15.39 -8.16 -9.02
CA LEU A 771 -16.52 -7.29 -9.36
C LEU A 771 -16.84 -6.32 -8.22
N GLY A 772 -16.73 -6.79 -6.97
CA GLY A 772 -16.99 -5.99 -5.78
C GLY A 772 -16.10 -4.76 -5.75
N LYS A 773 -14.82 -4.95 -6.03
CA LYS A 773 -13.84 -3.89 -6.23
C LYS A 773 -14.10 -3.04 -7.47
N GLN A 774 -14.49 -3.64 -8.59
CA GLN A 774 -14.62 -2.93 -9.87
C GLN A 774 -15.76 -1.91 -9.88
N LEU A 775 -16.92 -2.26 -9.33
CA LEU A 775 -18.16 -1.48 -9.49
C LEU A 775 -18.05 -0.02 -9.04
N PRO A 776 -17.43 0.32 -7.88
CA PRO A 776 -17.25 1.72 -7.49
C PRO A 776 -16.37 2.51 -8.46
N TYR A 777 -15.32 1.91 -9.01
CA TYR A 777 -14.48 2.57 -10.01
C TYR A 777 -15.22 2.77 -11.33
N VAL A 778 -16.06 1.81 -11.74
CA VAL A 778 -16.89 1.98 -12.94
C VAL A 778 -17.87 3.14 -12.77
N ALA A 779 -18.53 3.24 -11.61
CA ALA A 779 -19.43 4.35 -11.32
C ALA A 779 -18.68 5.71 -11.31
N LEU A 780 -17.54 5.77 -10.63
CA LEU A 780 -16.71 6.98 -10.55
C LEU A 780 -16.18 7.41 -11.92
N ALA A 781 -15.65 6.47 -12.70
CA ALA A 781 -15.11 6.74 -14.02
C ALA A 781 -16.21 7.07 -15.05
N PHE A 782 -17.41 6.47 -14.92
CA PHE A 782 -18.54 6.86 -15.75
C PHE A 782 -19.04 8.27 -15.42
N ALA A 783 -19.06 8.66 -14.14
CA ALA A 783 -19.32 10.05 -13.74
C ALA A 783 -18.27 11.00 -14.33
N SER A 784 -16.98 10.63 -14.31
CA SER A 784 -15.89 11.37 -14.95
C SER A 784 -16.07 11.48 -16.48
N PHE A 785 -16.54 10.41 -17.13
CA PHE A 785 -16.87 10.44 -18.55
C PHE A 785 -18.01 11.43 -18.85
N LEU A 786 -19.06 11.44 -18.03
CA LEU A 786 -20.16 12.41 -18.18
C LEU A 786 -19.66 13.85 -18.04
N THR A 787 -18.80 14.15 -17.07
CA THR A 787 -18.24 15.50 -16.92
C THR A 787 -17.36 15.91 -18.11
N LEU A 788 -16.59 14.97 -18.69
CA LEU A 788 -15.84 15.21 -19.92
C LEU A 788 -16.75 15.48 -21.13
N LEU A 789 -17.87 14.76 -21.26
CA LEU A 789 -18.85 15.01 -22.31
C LEU A 789 -19.48 16.41 -22.16
N LEU A 790 -19.88 16.78 -20.94
CA LEU A 790 -20.38 18.12 -20.66
C LEU A 790 -19.34 19.19 -20.99
N MET A 791 -18.08 18.98 -20.61
CA MET A 791 -17.00 19.91 -20.94
C MET A 791 -16.76 20.01 -22.45
N GLY A 792 -16.76 18.91 -23.20
CA GLY A 792 -16.68 18.96 -24.66
C GLY A 792 -17.80 19.76 -25.29
N ARG A 793 -19.03 19.60 -24.79
CA ARG A 793 -20.20 20.30 -25.32
C ARG A 793 -20.22 21.79 -24.97
N PHE A 794 -19.81 22.17 -23.77
CA PHE A 794 -19.93 23.54 -23.27
C PHE A 794 -18.65 24.37 -23.40
N LEU A 795 -17.47 23.79 -23.16
CA LEU A 795 -16.18 24.49 -23.24
C LEU A 795 -15.63 24.47 -24.66
N PHE A 796 -15.62 23.29 -25.29
CA PHE A 796 -15.04 23.09 -26.62
C PHE A 796 -16.05 23.21 -27.77
N HIS A 797 -17.34 23.43 -27.44
CA HIS A 797 -18.44 23.53 -28.39
C HIS A 797 -18.52 22.35 -29.38
N VAL A 798 -18.16 21.15 -28.94
CA VAL A 798 -18.23 19.93 -29.74
C VAL A 798 -19.65 19.34 -29.66
N PRO A 799 -20.44 19.38 -30.74
CA PRO A 799 -21.78 18.80 -30.73
C PRO A 799 -21.70 17.27 -30.82
N VAL A 800 -22.66 16.59 -30.20
CA VAL A 800 -22.88 15.15 -30.43
C VAL A 800 -23.87 15.02 -31.58
N SER A 801 -23.38 14.84 -32.79
CA SER A 801 -24.23 14.80 -34.00
C SER A 801 -24.97 13.48 -34.21
N GLY A 802 -24.53 12.41 -33.57
CA GLY A 802 -25.09 11.06 -33.70
C GLY A 802 -25.90 10.63 -32.48
N SER A 803 -25.92 9.32 -32.23
CA SER A 803 -26.67 8.75 -31.10
C SER A 803 -25.96 8.96 -29.75
N LEU A 804 -26.55 9.80 -28.89
CA LEU A 804 -26.09 9.96 -27.51
C LEU A 804 -26.17 8.66 -26.71
N THR A 805 -27.21 7.84 -26.94
CA THR A 805 -27.37 6.56 -26.26
C THR A 805 -26.24 5.59 -26.62
N ALA A 806 -25.86 5.49 -27.90
CA ALA A 806 -24.71 4.69 -28.34
C ALA A 806 -23.39 5.16 -27.70
N LEU A 807 -23.20 6.48 -27.56
CA LEU A 807 -22.02 7.03 -26.90
C LEU A 807 -21.99 6.69 -25.40
N LEU A 808 -23.12 6.81 -24.71
CA LEU A 808 -23.22 6.50 -23.27
C LEU A 808 -23.06 5.01 -22.99
N THR A 809 -23.70 4.12 -23.76
CA THR A 809 -23.54 2.68 -23.59
C THR A 809 -22.14 2.21 -23.96
N GLY A 810 -21.56 2.76 -25.02
CA GLY A 810 -20.17 2.53 -25.40
C GLY A 810 -19.20 2.99 -24.31
N GLY A 811 -19.44 4.17 -23.73
CA GLY A 811 -18.64 4.72 -22.63
C GLY A 811 -18.69 3.85 -21.38
N LEU A 812 -19.87 3.37 -20.99
CA LEU A 812 -20.03 2.46 -19.85
C LEU A 812 -19.28 1.13 -20.07
N LEU A 813 -19.41 0.53 -21.25
CA LEU A 813 -18.68 -0.69 -21.61
C LEU A 813 -17.16 -0.46 -21.64
N TYR A 814 -16.72 0.68 -22.16
CA TYR A 814 -15.30 1.03 -22.24
C TYR A 814 -14.68 1.25 -20.86
N VAL A 815 -15.34 2.01 -19.99
CA VAL A 815 -14.90 2.21 -18.60
C VAL A 815 -14.89 0.87 -17.83
N SER A 816 -15.87 0.00 -18.09
CA SER A 816 -15.89 -1.36 -17.53
C SER A 816 -14.69 -2.18 -18.03
N ALA A 817 -14.34 -2.08 -19.31
CA ALA A 817 -13.17 -2.76 -19.86
C ALA A 817 -11.86 -2.20 -19.30
N ALA A 818 -11.75 -0.87 -19.15
CA ALA A 818 -10.57 -0.20 -18.60
C ALA A 818 -10.32 -0.58 -17.13
N THR A 819 -11.36 -0.56 -16.30
CA THR A 819 -11.26 -0.99 -14.90
C THR A 819 -10.93 -2.49 -14.79
N ALA A 820 -11.54 -3.34 -15.64
CA ALA A 820 -11.19 -4.77 -15.70
C ALA A 820 -9.74 -5.01 -16.13
N PHE A 821 -9.23 -4.23 -17.09
CA PHE A 821 -7.83 -4.25 -17.49
C PHE A 821 -6.91 -3.90 -16.32
N GLY A 822 -7.25 -2.86 -15.53
CA GLY A 822 -6.54 -2.54 -14.29
C GLY A 822 -6.47 -3.71 -13.29
N LEU A 823 -7.56 -4.48 -13.16
CA LEU A 823 -7.57 -5.71 -12.34
C LEU A 823 -6.60 -6.77 -12.90
N VAL A 824 -6.50 -6.94 -14.21
CA VAL A 824 -5.50 -7.83 -14.82
C VAL A 824 -4.10 -7.36 -14.47
N VAL A 825 -3.81 -6.06 -14.59
CA VAL A 825 -2.49 -5.49 -14.26
C VAL A 825 -2.12 -5.74 -12.81
N SER A 826 -3.06 -5.54 -11.90
CA SER A 826 -2.86 -5.77 -10.47
C SER A 826 -2.39 -7.18 -10.11
N SER A 827 -2.62 -8.17 -10.98
CA SER A 827 -2.31 -9.57 -10.69
C SER A 827 -0.82 -9.90 -10.76
N PHE A 828 -0.04 -9.19 -11.59
CA PHE A 828 1.38 -9.47 -11.83
C PHE A 828 2.34 -8.45 -11.19
N VAL A 829 1.81 -7.39 -10.57
CA VAL A 829 2.58 -6.41 -9.79
C VAL A 829 2.33 -6.59 -8.30
N GLN A 830 3.37 -6.28 -7.50
CA GLN A 830 3.31 -6.33 -6.04
C GLN A 830 3.32 -4.93 -5.38
N SER A 831 3.81 -3.91 -6.09
CA SER A 831 3.91 -2.54 -5.58
C SER A 831 2.92 -1.59 -6.27
N GLN A 832 2.36 -0.64 -5.53
CA GLN A 832 1.48 0.42 -6.04
C GLN A 832 2.18 1.26 -7.11
N ILE A 833 3.47 1.56 -6.93
CA ILE A 833 4.27 2.33 -7.89
C ILE A 833 4.44 1.54 -9.20
N ALA A 834 4.78 0.25 -9.09
CA ALA A 834 4.87 -0.64 -10.23
C ALA A 834 3.52 -0.76 -10.96
N ALA A 835 2.41 -0.82 -10.22
CA ALA A 835 1.06 -0.88 -10.77
C ALA A 835 0.71 0.38 -11.56
N LEU A 836 1.05 1.56 -11.05
CA LEU A 836 0.85 2.85 -11.72
C LEU A 836 1.57 2.88 -13.07
N PHE A 837 2.89 2.64 -13.08
CA PHE A 837 3.70 2.72 -14.30
C PHE A 837 3.35 1.62 -15.31
N ALA A 838 3.22 0.36 -14.85
CA ALA A 838 2.87 -0.74 -15.75
C ALA A 838 1.51 -0.51 -16.41
N THR A 839 0.50 -0.08 -15.64
CA THR A 839 -0.81 0.21 -16.21
C THR A 839 -0.76 1.37 -17.19
N ALA A 840 -0.06 2.47 -16.85
CA ALA A 840 0.07 3.63 -17.73
C ALA A 840 0.77 3.28 -19.05
N ILE A 841 1.91 2.58 -19.01
CA ILE A 841 2.68 2.23 -20.21
C ILE A 841 1.89 1.29 -21.12
N ILE A 842 1.28 0.24 -20.55
CA ILE A 842 0.55 -0.77 -21.33
C ILE A 842 -0.77 -0.20 -21.87
N ALA A 843 -1.42 0.72 -21.17
CA ALA A 843 -2.65 1.36 -21.62
C ALA A 843 -2.41 2.46 -22.67
N VAL A 844 -1.46 3.36 -22.41
CA VAL A 844 -1.26 4.58 -23.23
C VAL A 844 -0.64 4.26 -24.57
N THR A 845 0.36 3.38 -24.60
CA THR A 845 1.11 3.11 -25.83
C THR A 845 0.19 2.61 -26.95
N PRO A 846 -0.70 1.61 -26.73
CA PRO A 846 -1.63 1.19 -27.76
C PRO A 846 -2.76 2.19 -28.01
N ALA A 847 -3.23 2.87 -26.95
CA ALA A 847 -4.30 3.85 -27.07
C ALA A 847 -3.91 5.06 -27.91
N ILE A 848 -2.65 5.52 -27.86
CA ILE A 848 -2.19 6.65 -28.69
C ILE A 848 -1.82 6.18 -30.10
N ASN A 849 -1.05 5.10 -30.21
CA ASN A 849 -0.42 4.73 -31.49
C ASN A 849 -1.29 3.86 -32.40
N PHE A 850 -2.23 3.08 -31.85
CA PHE A 850 -2.95 2.05 -32.63
C PHE A 850 -4.49 2.17 -32.59
N SER A 851 -5.04 3.16 -31.87
CA SER A 851 -6.49 3.31 -31.68
C SER A 851 -7.24 3.98 -32.84
N GLY A 852 -6.54 4.67 -33.73
CA GLY A 852 -7.16 5.60 -34.67
C GLY A 852 -7.04 7.08 -34.30
N MET A 853 -6.40 7.41 -33.17
CA MET A 853 -6.25 8.81 -32.72
C MET A 853 -5.23 9.61 -33.55
N LEU A 854 -4.01 9.07 -33.76
CA LEU A 854 -2.99 9.70 -34.59
C LEU A 854 -3.03 9.22 -36.04
N THR A 855 -3.15 7.91 -36.24
CA THR A 855 -3.20 7.26 -37.56
C THR A 855 -4.46 6.41 -37.67
N PRO A 856 -5.24 6.51 -38.76
CA PRO A 856 -6.44 5.70 -38.93
C PRO A 856 -6.14 4.20 -38.85
N VAL A 857 -6.99 3.44 -38.15
CA VAL A 857 -6.81 1.98 -37.99
C VAL A 857 -6.79 1.24 -39.35
N SER A 858 -7.44 1.81 -40.37
CA SER A 858 -7.46 1.28 -41.74
C SER A 858 -6.12 1.41 -42.47
N SER A 859 -5.27 2.37 -42.11
CA SER A 859 -3.95 2.56 -42.72
C SER A 859 -2.85 1.78 -41.99
N LEU A 860 -3.15 1.11 -40.88
CA LEU A 860 -2.19 0.26 -40.18
C LEU A 860 -2.03 -1.07 -40.92
N GLU A 861 -0.79 -1.44 -41.20
CA GLU A 861 -0.42 -2.70 -41.84
C GLU A 861 0.19 -3.71 -40.84
N GLY A 862 0.13 -5.00 -41.19
CA GLY A 862 0.80 -6.07 -40.45
C GLY A 862 0.44 -6.13 -38.95
N ALA A 863 1.47 -6.21 -38.12
CA ALA A 863 1.35 -6.39 -36.66
C ALA A 863 0.63 -5.24 -35.95
N SER A 864 0.84 -3.99 -36.38
CA SER A 864 0.25 -2.79 -35.76
C SER A 864 -1.28 -2.81 -35.78
N ARG A 865 -1.88 -3.32 -36.87
CA ARG A 865 -3.33 -3.46 -36.99
C ARG A 865 -3.90 -4.51 -36.02
N TYR A 866 -3.19 -5.61 -35.82
CA TYR A 866 -3.58 -6.64 -34.85
C TYR A 866 -3.49 -6.12 -33.41
N ILE A 867 -2.40 -5.42 -33.07
CA ILE A 867 -2.22 -4.81 -31.75
C ILE A 867 -3.35 -3.82 -31.45
N GLY A 868 -3.72 -2.97 -32.42
CA GLY A 868 -4.86 -2.06 -32.29
C GLY A 868 -6.16 -2.80 -32.01
N LYS A 869 -6.49 -3.84 -32.78
CA LYS A 869 -7.73 -4.61 -32.59
C LYS A 869 -7.79 -5.37 -31.26
N LEU A 870 -6.65 -5.72 -30.68
CA LEU A 870 -6.53 -6.39 -29.37
C LEU A 870 -6.71 -5.45 -28.17
N PHE A 871 -6.95 -4.16 -28.39
CA PHE A 871 -7.14 -3.19 -27.31
C PHE A 871 -8.52 -2.52 -27.40
N PRO A 872 -9.23 -2.32 -26.26
CA PRO A 872 -10.57 -1.73 -26.26
C PRO A 872 -10.61 -0.30 -26.81
N SER A 873 -9.50 0.43 -26.72
CA SER A 873 -9.39 1.83 -27.16
C SER A 873 -9.74 2.01 -28.65
N SER A 874 -9.32 1.09 -29.52
CA SER A 874 -9.58 1.16 -30.96
C SER A 874 -11.06 1.01 -31.32
N TRP A 875 -11.82 0.28 -30.48
CA TRP A 875 -13.25 0.06 -30.66
C TRP A 875 -14.05 1.22 -30.10
N PHE A 876 -13.66 1.73 -28.92
CA PHE A 876 -14.30 2.91 -28.35
C PHE A 876 -13.99 4.19 -29.15
N GLN A 877 -12.81 4.33 -29.75
CA GLN A 877 -12.48 5.47 -30.60
C GLN A 877 -13.45 5.60 -31.78
N GLN A 878 -13.86 4.48 -32.38
CA GLN A 878 -14.85 4.48 -33.46
C GLN A 878 -16.24 4.90 -32.98
N ILE A 879 -16.63 4.52 -31.75
CA ILE A 879 -17.88 4.99 -31.13
C ILE A 879 -17.79 6.48 -30.83
N SER A 880 -16.70 6.93 -30.20
CA SER A 880 -16.47 8.31 -29.79
C SER A 880 -16.49 9.25 -31.00
N THR A 881 -15.61 9.04 -31.98
CA THR A 881 -15.61 9.85 -33.21
C THR A 881 -16.87 9.63 -34.04
N GLY A 882 -17.39 8.40 -34.12
CA GLY A 882 -18.59 8.07 -34.90
C GLY A 882 -19.84 8.82 -34.43
N SER A 883 -20.10 8.80 -33.13
CA SER A 883 -21.27 9.46 -32.53
C SER A 883 -21.08 10.96 -32.36
N VAL A 884 -19.85 11.44 -32.13
CA VAL A 884 -19.60 12.88 -31.94
C VAL A 884 -19.54 13.62 -33.27
N THR A 885 -18.71 13.18 -34.23
CA THR A 885 -18.47 13.94 -35.48
C THR A 885 -19.16 13.37 -36.72
N LYS A 886 -19.38 12.05 -36.81
CA LYS A 886 -19.91 11.42 -38.04
C LYS A 886 -21.42 11.23 -38.07
N GLY A 887 -22.12 11.45 -36.96
CA GLY A 887 -23.57 11.29 -36.88
C GLY A 887 -24.06 9.83 -36.81
N LEU A 888 -23.18 8.86 -36.48
CA LEU A 888 -23.53 7.44 -36.51
C LEU A 888 -24.51 7.05 -35.39
N GLY A 889 -25.42 6.13 -35.73
CA GLY A 889 -26.40 5.57 -34.82
C GLY A 889 -25.92 4.29 -34.13
N PHE A 890 -26.75 3.75 -33.24
CA PHE A 890 -26.47 2.46 -32.58
C PHE A 890 -26.36 1.30 -33.58
N ALA A 891 -27.20 1.31 -34.62
CA ALA A 891 -27.21 0.28 -35.66
C ALA A 891 -25.90 0.23 -36.48
N ASP A 892 -25.17 1.34 -36.57
CA ASP A 892 -23.87 1.37 -37.26
C ASP A 892 -22.73 0.92 -36.35
N LEU A 893 -22.91 1.04 -35.03
CA LEU A 893 -21.87 0.88 -34.02
C LEU A 893 -22.02 -0.37 -33.15
N TRP A 894 -22.99 -1.24 -33.42
CA TRP A 894 -23.27 -2.42 -32.58
C TRP A 894 -22.08 -3.38 -32.48
N GLN A 895 -21.29 -3.55 -33.55
CA GLN A 895 -20.10 -4.41 -33.54
C GLN A 895 -19.05 -3.91 -32.55
N ASN A 896 -18.88 -2.58 -32.47
CA ASN A 896 -17.97 -1.97 -31.50
C ASN A 896 -18.43 -2.22 -30.06
N HIS A 897 -19.74 -2.18 -29.79
CA HIS A 897 -20.30 -2.48 -28.48
C HIS A 897 -20.09 -3.95 -28.09
N VAL A 898 -20.32 -4.87 -29.01
CA VAL A 898 -20.08 -6.31 -28.78
C VAL A 898 -18.61 -6.58 -28.50
N ALA A 899 -17.70 -5.95 -29.25
CA ALA A 899 -16.26 -6.07 -29.01
C ALA A 899 -15.88 -5.56 -27.61
N LEU A 900 -16.38 -4.39 -27.21
CA LEU A 900 -16.13 -3.85 -25.86
C LEU A 900 -16.69 -4.77 -24.76
N ALA A 901 -17.89 -5.33 -24.93
CA ALA A 901 -18.45 -6.30 -23.99
C ALA A 901 -17.58 -7.57 -23.89
N ALA A 902 -17.03 -8.05 -25.02
CA ALA A 902 -16.09 -9.17 -25.04
C ALA A 902 -14.79 -8.85 -24.26
N PHE A 903 -14.27 -7.63 -24.36
CA PHE A 903 -13.12 -7.20 -23.55
C PHE A 903 -13.42 -7.19 -22.05
N VAL A 904 -14.60 -6.71 -21.63
CA VAL A 904 -15.01 -6.75 -20.22
C VAL A 904 -14.95 -8.19 -19.68
N VAL A 905 -15.58 -9.13 -20.39
CA VAL A 905 -15.61 -10.55 -20.00
C VAL A 905 -14.21 -11.16 -20.05
N GLY A 906 -13.45 -10.89 -21.11
CA GLY A 906 -12.10 -11.41 -21.31
C GLY A 906 -11.12 -10.97 -20.23
N PHE A 907 -11.08 -9.67 -19.91
CA PHE A 907 -10.21 -9.16 -18.84
C PHE A 907 -10.63 -9.65 -17.46
N LEU A 908 -11.93 -9.71 -17.15
CA LEU A 908 -12.40 -10.29 -15.90
C LEU A 908 -12.05 -11.78 -15.78
N PHE A 909 -12.12 -12.52 -16.88
CA PHE A 909 -11.71 -13.92 -16.91
C PHE A 909 -10.20 -14.07 -16.66
N LEU A 910 -9.37 -13.28 -17.33
CA LEU A 910 -7.92 -13.25 -17.13
C LEU A 910 -7.55 -12.86 -15.68
N ALA A 911 -8.17 -11.81 -15.14
CA ALA A 911 -7.98 -11.39 -13.76
C ALA A 911 -8.38 -12.49 -12.76
N ARG A 912 -9.47 -13.21 -13.03
CA ARG A 912 -9.92 -14.36 -12.22
C ARG A 912 -8.95 -15.54 -12.28
N LEU A 913 -8.34 -15.80 -13.43
CA LEU A 913 -7.32 -16.85 -13.59
C LEU A 913 -6.04 -16.49 -12.83
N ALA A 914 -5.61 -15.24 -12.94
CA ALA A 914 -4.37 -14.75 -12.32
C ALA A 914 -4.51 -14.58 -10.79
N LEU A 915 -5.68 -14.17 -10.29
CA LEU A 915 -5.93 -14.03 -8.86
C LEU A 915 -6.00 -15.40 -8.17
N ARG A 916 -5.05 -15.66 -7.28
CA ARG A 916 -4.99 -16.91 -6.51
C ARG A 916 -5.76 -16.77 -5.20
N LYS A 917 -6.61 -17.76 -4.90
CA LYS A 917 -7.37 -17.85 -3.64
C LYS A 917 -6.50 -18.37 -2.47
N GLN A 918 -5.40 -19.03 -2.77
CA GLN A 918 -4.41 -19.48 -1.80
C GLN A 918 -3.03 -18.90 -2.13
N GLU A 919 -2.25 -18.62 -1.11
CA GLU A 919 -0.81 -18.35 -1.27
C GLU A 919 -0.07 -19.62 -1.67
N LYS A 920 1.02 -19.45 -2.43
CA LYS A 920 1.91 -20.56 -2.80
C LYS A 920 2.91 -20.85 -1.70
#